data_AF-A0A512BUM7-F1
#
_entry.id   AF-A0A512BUM7-F1
#
_cell.length_a   1.000
_cell.length_b   1.000
_cell.length_c   1.000
_cell.angle_alpha   90.00
_cell.angle_beta   90.00
_cell.angle_gamma   90.00
#
_symmetry.space_group_name_H-M   'P 1'
#
loop_
_entity.id
_entity.type
_entity.pdbx_description
1 polymer ?
#
loop_
_entity_poly.entity_id
_entity_poly.type
_entity_poly.pdbx_seq_one_letter_code
_entity_poly.pdbx_strand_id
1 'polypeptide(L)'
;MSTSDFLTDVGVMGARIKAHDWSTSSLGPIDTWPQPLRIMLDTLLASKFPGYIAWGPELISFYNDAYLPMLGEKHDALGKPLREVWPEIWDEILPIAEGALRGVASYLEDLPYTLLRNGYPEQTWFTFSYSPIRIEDGKVGGVFCIIQETTKRVQTEQRLQFLVDLGNRLRTLSNPRDAMAAAAEMLGRHLAASRAGYVEMGATGETMSVDSDWTDGVTPTFAGRYRIEDFGSPIHEELAAGQTVRLDDALTDSRTAQKDVAEAFIANGKRASLIVPIIKAGVLAATLYIHQTEPRQWRDDEVALAQEVAERTWEAAARMRAEKALKEGQERFRQFAEHSATVLWIHDLDTGQLEYLSPAYEAIWGEPAEVALSNPDHWIETLHPDDRALASKFRERVQRGEDFTQEYHIVRPDGGVRWIRDSFFPIRDEHGRIRRAGGIAQDITQHDGSIVYVVDGSDTSRKEICLLLQGVGYEVKVFASAQRFLEVAPMLVPGCVVLNVRTPEAGALTIPREFKARRLSLPVIVIGEAYGNVDFGVQAMKAGAVDFLDTPYGPEQLLDSVASALAAIHKSAESDQIGQRFKAQIAGLSGREREVLDGLLAGGTNKTIARDLDISPRTVEAHRARIMERLGARSLPELVQIAVAAGLQRSASGSGGSPH
;
A
#
# COMPACT_ATOMS: atom_id res chain seq x y z
N MET A 1 22.55 -21.21 -75.64
CA MET A 1 23.29 -22.22 -74.88
C MET A 1 23.41 -23.47 -75.72
N SER A 2 24.63 -23.97 -75.93
CA SER A 2 24.88 -25.34 -76.41
C SER A 2 24.27 -26.33 -75.42
N THR A 3 23.78 -27.50 -75.87
CA THR A 3 23.36 -28.59 -74.97
C THR A 3 24.48 -29.06 -74.04
N SER A 4 25.75 -28.86 -74.41
CA SER A 4 26.92 -29.22 -73.59
C SER A 4 27.11 -28.37 -72.33
N ASP A 5 26.55 -27.16 -72.28
CA ASP A 5 26.83 -26.16 -71.22
C ASP A 5 25.64 -25.98 -70.25
N PHE A 6 24.54 -26.69 -70.48
CA PHE A 6 23.35 -26.63 -69.63
C PHE A 6 23.57 -27.46 -68.34
N LEU A 7 23.26 -26.86 -67.18
CA LEU A 7 23.48 -27.43 -65.85
C LEU A 7 24.96 -27.63 -65.43
N THR A 8 25.85 -26.78 -65.94
CA THR A 8 27.24 -26.68 -65.46
C THR A 8 27.32 -25.62 -64.35
N ASP A 9 27.85 -25.95 -63.16
CA ASP A 9 28.01 -25.05 -61.97
C ASP A 9 26.73 -24.58 -61.23
N VAL A 10 25.63 -25.30 -61.35
CA VAL A 10 24.28 -24.94 -60.82
C VAL A 10 23.94 -25.52 -59.43
N GLY A 11 24.95 -25.74 -58.58
CA GLY A 11 24.75 -26.20 -57.19
C GLY A 11 24.25 -27.65 -57.05
N VAL A 12 23.72 -27.99 -55.87
CA VAL A 12 23.34 -29.38 -55.53
C VAL A 12 22.12 -29.82 -56.33
N MET A 13 21.11 -28.96 -56.44
CA MET A 13 19.90 -29.30 -57.17
C MET A 13 20.11 -29.44 -58.67
N GLY A 14 20.97 -28.62 -59.28
CA GLY A 14 21.30 -28.81 -60.69
C GLY A 14 22.01 -30.13 -60.99
N ALA A 15 22.88 -30.60 -60.08
CA ALA A 15 23.46 -31.94 -60.16
C ALA A 15 22.40 -33.05 -60.00
N ARG A 16 21.43 -32.87 -59.10
CA ARG A 16 20.29 -33.79 -58.94
C ARG A 16 19.41 -33.84 -60.18
N ILE A 17 19.10 -32.70 -60.80
CA ILE A 17 18.34 -32.63 -62.05
C ILE A 17 19.08 -33.41 -63.14
N LYS A 18 20.39 -33.26 -63.26
CA LYS A 18 21.20 -34.00 -64.24
C LYS A 18 21.24 -35.51 -63.99
N ALA A 19 21.23 -35.93 -62.72
CA ALA A 19 21.29 -37.33 -62.32
C ALA A 19 19.92 -38.04 -62.30
N HIS A 20 18.82 -37.30 -62.33
CA HIS A 20 17.47 -37.86 -62.31
C HIS A 20 17.13 -38.55 -63.64
N ASP A 21 16.48 -39.72 -63.59
CA ASP A 21 16.03 -40.43 -64.77
C ASP A 21 14.74 -39.81 -65.31
N TRP A 22 14.87 -38.97 -66.34
CA TRP A 22 13.72 -38.31 -66.98
C TRP A 22 13.06 -39.16 -68.06
N SER A 23 13.59 -40.34 -68.40
CA SER A 23 13.04 -41.18 -69.47
C SER A 23 11.63 -41.69 -69.15
N THR A 24 11.28 -41.77 -67.88
CA THR A 24 9.97 -42.16 -67.37
C THR A 24 9.01 -40.99 -67.17
N SER A 25 9.46 -39.75 -67.39
CA SER A 25 8.66 -38.53 -67.25
C SER A 25 8.04 -38.08 -68.57
N SER A 26 6.97 -37.28 -68.52
CA SER A 26 6.35 -36.68 -69.71
C SER A 26 7.24 -35.65 -70.42
N LEU A 27 8.38 -35.26 -69.81
CA LEU A 27 9.38 -34.35 -70.37
C LEU A 27 10.42 -35.03 -71.26
N GLY A 28 10.64 -36.34 -71.05
CA GLY A 28 11.69 -37.10 -71.74
C GLY A 28 13.12 -36.62 -71.41
N PRO A 29 14.12 -37.09 -72.18
CA PRO A 29 15.54 -36.78 -71.95
C PRO A 29 15.85 -35.27 -71.92
N ILE A 30 16.81 -34.86 -71.10
CA ILE A 30 17.19 -33.44 -70.92
C ILE A 30 17.53 -32.75 -72.26
N ASP A 31 18.15 -33.47 -73.19
CA ASP A 31 18.54 -32.96 -74.51
C ASP A 31 17.35 -32.59 -75.41
N THR A 32 16.14 -33.07 -75.10
CA THR A 32 14.91 -32.74 -75.82
C THR A 32 14.09 -31.62 -75.17
N TRP A 33 14.53 -31.09 -74.03
CA TRP A 33 13.76 -30.07 -73.30
C TRP A 33 13.67 -28.73 -74.06
N PRO A 34 12.52 -28.05 -74.01
CA PRO A 34 12.34 -26.74 -74.65
C PRO A 34 13.32 -25.67 -74.16
N GLN A 35 13.79 -24.82 -75.07
CA GLN A 35 14.71 -23.71 -74.75
C GLN A 35 14.19 -22.78 -73.61
N PRO A 36 12.88 -22.42 -73.56
CA PRO A 36 12.35 -21.59 -72.46
C PRO A 36 12.46 -22.26 -71.08
N LEU A 37 12.26 -23.57 -70.99
CA LEU A 37 12.43 -24.32 -69.73
C LEU A 37 13.88 -24.27 -69.27
N ARG A 38 14.84 -24.51 -70.19
CA ARG A 38 16.27 -24.47 -69.86
C ARG A 38 16.71 -23.12 -69.32
N ILE A 39 16.29 -22.02 -69.96
CA ILE A 39 16.60 -20.65 -69.50
C ILE A 39 16.01 -20.39 -68.12
N MET A 40 14.76 -20.79 -67.89
CA MET A 40 14.11 -20.59 -66.60
C MET A 40 14.70 -21.47 -65.50
N LEU A 41 15.14 -22.69 -65.80
CA LEU A 41 15.86 -23.53 -64.85
C LEU A 41 17.21 -22.93 -64.47
N ASP A 42 17.97 -22.42 -65.44
CA ASP A 42 19.24 -21.73 -65.17
C ASP A 42 19.03 -20.52 -64.25
N THR A 43 17.99 -19.72 -64.55
CA THR A 43 17.56 -18.59 -63.71
C THR A 43 17.15 -19.03 -62.29
N LEU A 44 16.35 -20.09 -62.18
CA LEU A 44 15.88 -20.63 -60.91
C LEU A 44 17.05 -21.13 -60.05
N LEU A 45 17.96 -21.92 -60.63
CA LEU A 45 19.09 -22.53 -59.94
C LEU A 45 20.14 -21.50 -59.52
N ALA A 46 20.31 -20.42 -60.28
CA ALA A 46 21.18 -19.30 -59.90
C ALA A 46 20.59 -18.44 -58.77
N SER A 47 19.26 -18.41 -58.61
CA SER A 47 18.58 -17.60 -57.60
C SER A 47 18.88 -18.06 -56.17
N LYS A 48 19.02 -17.08 -55.27
CA LYS A 48 19.10 -17.31 -53.81
C LYS A 48 17.75 -17.17 -53.10
N PHE A 49 16.71 -16.74 -53.80
CA PHE A 49 15.35 -16.81 -53.29
C PHE A 49 14.79 -18.22 -53.48
N PRO A 50 14.08 -18.79 -52.50
CA PRO A 50 13.38 -20.06 -52.68
C PRO A 50 12.42 -19.97 -53.87
N GLY A 51 12.46 -20.98 -54.73
CA GLY A 51 11.57 -21.00 -55.89
C GLY A 51 11.39 -22.38 -56.48
N TYR A 52 10.35 -22.51 -57.28
CA TYR A 52 10.07 -23.71 -58.06
C TYR A 52 9.53 -23.37 -59.45
N ILE A 53 9.67 -24.31 -60.38
CA ILE A 53 8.96 -24.33 -61.66
C ILE A 53 8.06 -25.55 -61.67
N ALA A 54 6.79 -25.35 -62.00
CA ALA A 54 5.87 -26.44 -62.32
C ALA A 54 5.65 -26.46 -63.83
N TRP A 55 6.14 -27.50 -64.50
CA TRP A 55 6.21 -27.56 -65.95
C TRP A 55 5.24 -28.56 -66.57
N GLY A 56 4.66 -28.18 -67.71
CA GLY A 56 3.81 -29.05 -68.51
C GLY A 56 2.41 -29.29 -67.91
N PRO A 57 1.60 -30.14 -68.57
CA PRO A 57 0.22 -30.41 -68.16
C PRO A 57 0.12 -31.16 -66.82
N GLU A 58 1.17 -31.89 -66.44
CA GLU A 58 1.27 -32.60 -65.16
C GLU A 58 1.86 -31.74 -64.03
N LEU A 59 2.29 -30.51 -64.34
CA LEU A 59 2.92 -29.59 -63.37
C LEU A 59 4.09 -30.24 -62.63
N ILE A 60 5.02 -30.81 -63.41
CA ILE A 60 6.24 -31.45 -62.90
C ILE A 60 7.10 -30.42 -62.17
N SER A 61 7.49 -30.74 -60.94
CA SER A 61 8.17 -29.81 -60.04
C SER A 61 9.69 -29.83 -60.21
N PHE A 62 10.26 -28.65 -60.42
CA PHE A 62 11.68 -28.32 -60.30
C PHE A 62 11.83 -27.26 -59.22
N TYR A 63 12.89 -27.27 -58.44
CA TYR A 63 13.13 -26.25 -57.42
C TYR A 63 14.63 -25.96 -57.30
N ASN A 64 15.00 -24.93 -56.53
CA ASN A 64 16.41 -24.64 -56.23
C ASN A 64 16.80 -25.07 -54.81
N ASP A 65 18.09 -24.97 -54.50
CA ASP A 65 18.62 -25.33 -53.17
C ASP A 65 17.98 -24.52 -52.04
N ALA A 66 17.62 -23.24 -52.30
CA ALA A 66 16.96 -22.38 -51.32
C ALA A 66 15.53 -22.83 -50.95
N TYR A 67 14.90 -23.67 -51.77
CA TYR A 67 13.57 -24.24 -51.51
C TYR A 67 13.61 -25.46 -50.57
N LEU A 68 14.77 -26.09 -50.39
CA LEU A 68 14.90 -27.32 -49.60
C LEU A 68 14.40 -27.19 -48.15
N PRO A 69 14.69 -26.11 -47.39
CA PRO A 69 14.19 -25.99 -46.02
C PRO A 69 12.65 -25.98 -45.95
N MET A 70 11.97 -25.45 -46.98
CA MET A 70 10.51 -25.41 -47.01
C MET A 70 9.87 -26.78 -47.17
N LEU A 71 10.53 -27.70 -47.89
CA LEU A 71 10.04 -29.05 -48.15
C LEU A 71 10.02 -29.93 -46.89
N GLY A 72 10.81 -29.60 -45.87
CA GLY A 72 11.03 -30.48 -44.72
C GLY A 72 11.48 -31.87 -45.19
N GLU A 73 10.79 -32.92 -44.78
CA GLU A 73 11.08 -34.31 -45.12
C GLU A 73 10.79 -34.67 -46.59
N LYS A 74 10.11 -33.81 -47.36
CA LYS A 74 9.68 -34.06 -48.76
C LYS A 74 10.78 -33.83 -49.80
N HIS A 75 12.01 -34.28 -49.52
CA HIS A 75 13.17 -34.04 -50.38
C HIS A 75 13.16 -34.83 -51.71
N ASP A 76 12.21 -35.75 -51.89
CA ASP A 76 12.01 -36.53 -53.11
C ASP A 76 11.04 -35.85 -54.11
N ALA A 77 10.70 -34.57 -53.87
CA ALA A 77 9.77 -33.79 -54.68
C ALA A 77 10.24 -33.54 -56.13
N LEU A 78 11.52 -33.76 -56.45
CA LEU A 78 12.06 -33.45 -57.77
C LEU A 78 11.43 -34.37 -58.82
N GLY A 79 10.86 -33.77 -59.87
CA GLY A 79 10.23 -34.52 -60.96
C GLY A 79 8.81 -35.01 -60.66
N LYS A 80 8.29 -34.80 -59.43
CA LYS A 80 6.92 -35.17 -59.08
C LYS A 80 5.91 -34.07 -59.46
N PRO A 81 4.66 -34.43 -59.79
CA PRO A 81 3.58 -33.47 -59.93
C PRO A 81 3.43 -32.60 -58.67
N LEU A 82 3.23 -31.29 -58.83
CA LEU A 82 3.13 -30.36 -57.70
C LEU A 82 2.05 -30.76 -56.67
N ARG A 83 0.94 -31.34 -57.14
CA ARG A 83 -0.15 -31.88 -56.30
C ARG A 83 0.28 -33.01 -55.37
N GLU A 84 1.33 -33.74 -55.72
CA GLU A 84 1.88 -34.83 -54.90
C GLU A 84 2.93 -34.31 -53.90
N VAL A 85 3.54 -33.15 -54.20
CA VAL A 85 4.46 -32.47 -53.28
C VAL A 85 3.67 -31.79 -52.15
N TRP A 86 2.57 -31.12 -52.49
CA TRP A 86 1.73 -30.37 -51.54
C TRP A 86 0.26 -30.79 -51.61
N PRO A 87 -0.08 -32.06 -51.34
CA PRO A 87 -1.47 -32.53 -51.37
C PRO A 87 -2.35 -31.80 -50.36
N GLU A 88 -1.80 -31.39 -49.22
CA GLU A 88 -2.54 -30.78 -48.11
C GLU A 88 -3.11 -29.38 -48.42
N ILE A 89 -2.49 -28.65 -49.36
CA ILE A 89 -2.91 -27.29 -49.75
C ILE A 89 -3.24 -27.20 -51.24
N TRP A 90 -3.34 -28.34 -51.93
CA TRP A 90 -3.46 -28.39 -53.38
C TRP A 90 -4.68 -27.63 -53.89
N ASP A 91 -5.83 -27.83 -53.26
CA ASP A 91 -7.09 -27.19 -53.66
C ASP A 91 -7.05 -25.65 -53.50
N GLU A 92 -6.21 -25.14 -52.59
CA GLU A 92 -6.02 -23.71 -52.37
C GLU A 92 -5.03 -23.10 -53.38
N ILE A 93 -3.97 -23.82 -53.75
CA ILE A 93 -2.95 -23.33 -54.69
C ILE A 93 -3.30 -23.56 -56.17
N LEU A 94 -4.14 -24.56 -56.47
CA LEU A 94 -4.53 -24.90 -57.84
C LEU A 94 -5.14 -23.71 -58.59
N PRO A 95 -6.13 -22.96 -58.06
CA PRO A 95 -6.70 -21.81 -58.77
C PRO A 95 -5.65 -20.73 -59.13
N ILE A 96 -4.63 -20.56 -58.28
CA ILE A 96 -3.53 -19.62 -58.49
C ILE A 96 -2.62 -20.12 -59.61
N ALA A 97 -2.25 -21.41 -59.57
CA ALA A 97 -1.47 -22.07 -60.61
C ALA A 97 -2.18 -22.02 -61.97
N GLU A 98 -3.48 -22.29 -62.01
CA GLU A 98 -4.27 -22.19 -63.24
C GLU A 98 -4.37 -20.76 -63.78
N GLY A 99 -4.43 -19.75 -62.90
CA GLY A 99 -4.37 -18.35 -63.30
C GLY A 99 -3.08 -18.05 -64.07
N ALA A 100 -1.95 -18.51 -63.55
CA ALA A 100 -0.67 -18.42 -64.24
C ALA A 100 -0.65 -19.22 -65.55
N LEU A 101 -1.20 -20.43 -65.60
CA LEU A 101 -1.33 -21.20 -66.85
C LEU A 101 -2.21 -20.51 -67.90
N ARG A 102 -3.18 -19.69 -67.49
CA ARG A 102 -3.96 -18.81 -68.38
C ARG A 102 -3.22 -17.54 -68.78
N GLY A 103 -1.99 -17.34 -68.31
CA GLY A 103 -1.14 -16.20 -68.65
C GLY A 103 -1.23 -15.00 -67.71
N VAL A 104 -1.91 -15.13 -66.55
CA VAL A 104 -2.09 -14.07 -65.56
C VAL A 104 -1.11 -14.29 -64.41
N ALA A 105 -0.20 -13.33 -64.20
CA ALA A 105 0.69 -13.35 -63.04
C ALA A 105 -0.06 -12.92 -61.78
N SER A 106 0.33 -13.46 -60.62
CA SER A 106 -0.19 -13.07 -59.32
C SER A 106 0.92 -12.79 -58.31
N TYR A 107 0.59 -11.98 -57.32
CA TYR A 107 1.40 -11.71 -56.13
C TYR A 107 0.46 -11.74 -54.93
N LEU A 108 0.78 -12.58 -53.94
CA LEU A 108 -0.06 -12.88 -52.79
C LEU A 108 0.82 -12.80 -51.54
N GLU A 109 0.39 -12.00 -50.57
CA GLU A 109 1.17 -11.70 -49.37
C GLU A 109 0.58 -12.41 -48.16
N ASP A 110 1.45 -13.03 -47.36
CA ASP A 110 1.13 -13.60 -46.05
C ASP A 110 -0.10 -14.52 -46.04
N LEU A 111 -0.18 -15.42 -47.02
CA LEU A 111 -1.25 -16.41 -47.03
C LEU A 111 -0.99 -17.50 -45.99
N PRO A 112 -1.98 -17.80 -45.12
CA PRO A 112 -1.87 -18.84 -44.11
C PRO A 112 -2.07 -20.22 -44.75
N TYR A 113 -1.16 -21.16 -44.47
CA TYR A 113 -1.26 -22.54 -44.89
C TYR A 113 -0.90 -23.50 -43.76
N THR A 114 -1.60 -24.63 -43.67
CA THR A 114 -1.22 -25.74 -42.77
C THR A 114 -0.42 -26.76 -43.57
N LEU A 115 0.88 -26.88 -43.29
CA LEU A 115 1.77 -27.81 -44.00
C LEU A 115 2.06 -29.07 -43.17
N LEU A 116 2.22 -30.20 -43.85
CA LEU A 116 2.65 -31.47 -43.24
C LEU A 116 4.04 -31.83 -43.77
N ARG A 117 5.06 -31.12 -43.29
CA ARG A 117 6.46 -31.26 -43.77
C ARG A 117 7.44 -31.91 -42.80
N ASN A 118 7.10 -31.97 -41.51
CA ASN A 118 7.97 -32.49 -40.44
C ASN A 118 7.26 -33.57 -39.59
N GLY A 119 6.34 -34.33 -40.18
CA GLY A 119 5.55 -35.35 -39.48
C GLY A 119 4.40 -34.83 -38.60
N TYR A 120 4.18 -33.51 -38.55
CA TYR A 120 3.03 -32.89 -37.85
C TYR A 120 2.46 -31.70 -38.65
N PRO A 121 1.17 -31.35 -38.47
CA PRO A 121 0.58 -30.16 -39.08
C PRO A 121 1.16 -28.88 -38.48
N GLU A 122 1.73 -28.02 -39.32
CA GLU A 122 2.35 -26.76 -38.94
C GLU A 122 1.62 -25.58 -39.60
N GLN A 123 1.11 -24.63 -38.82
CA GLN A 123 0.57 -23.38 -39.36
C GLN A 123 1.71 -22.45 -39.78
N THR A 124 1.69 -22.06 -41.05
CA THR A 124 2.76 -21.29 -41.71
C THR A 124 2.16 -20.15 -42.55
N TRP A 125 2.98 -19.17 -42.88
CA TRP A 125 2.62 -18.03 -43.73
C TRP A 125 3.63 -17.85 -44.83
N PHE A 126 3.14 -17.55 -46.02
CA PHE A 126 3.98 -17.41 -47.20
C PHE A 126 3.52 -16.31 -48.13
N THR A 127 4.50 -15.67 -48.74
CA THR A 127 4.32 -14.72 -49.83
C THR A 127 4.82 -15.37 -51.12
N PHE A 128 3.97 -15.41 -52.15
CA PHE A 128 4.28 -16.05 -53.43
C PHE A 128 4.08 -15.10 -54.59
N SER A 129 4.90 -15.27 -55.63
CA SER A 129 4.59 -14.76 -56.96
C SER A 129 4.50 -15.90 -57.96
N TYR A 130 3.34 -16.09 -58.59
CA TYR A 130 3.15 -17.08 -59.67
C TYR A 130 3.20 -16.36 -61.01
N SER A 131 4.13 -16.76 -61.86
CA SER A 131 4.40 -16.14 -63.16
C SER A 131 4.31 -17.15 -64.31
N PRO A 132 3.64 -16.82 -65.43
CA PRO A 132 3.59 -17.68 -66.61
C PRO A 132 4.96 -17.77 -67.30
N ILE A 133 5.41 -18.98 -67.59
CA ILE A 133 6.54 -19.21 -68.50
C ILE A 133 5.98 -19.44 -69.91
N ARG A 134 6.19 -18.49 -70.81
CA ARG A 134 5.71 -18.58 -72.20
C ARG A 134 6.70 -19.34 -73.06
N ILE A 135 6.18 -20.19 -73.94
CA ILE A 135 6.94 -20.88 -74.98
C ILE A 135 6.85 -20.13 -76.32
N GLU A 136 7.58 -20.60 -77.34
CA GLU A 136 7.78 -19.90 -78.63
C GLU A 136 6.48 -19.57 -79.37
N ASP A 137 5.43 -20.39 -79.21
CA ASP A 137 4.11 -20.19 -79.83
C ASP A 137 3.18 -19.25 -79.04
N GLY A 138 3.68 -18.63 -77.97
CA GLY A 138 2.94 -17.73 -77.09
C GLY A 138 2.07 -18.42 -76.04
N LYS A 139 1.94 -19.75 -76.05
CA LYS A 139 1.25 -20.50 -74.98
C LYS A 139 2.11 -20.52 -73.72
N VAL A 140 1.48 -20.84 -72.60
CA VAL A 140 2.17 -21.04 -71.31
C VAL A 140 2.60 -22.50 -71.21
N GLY A 141 3.92 -22.74 -71.08
CA GLY A 141 4.50 -24.08 -70.93
C GLY A 141 4.66 -24.51 -69.47
N GLY A 142 4.62 -23.57 -68.53
CA GLY A 142 4.71 -23.84 -67.11
C GLY A 142 4.55 -22.59 -66.27
N VAL A 143 4.68 -22.77 -64.95
CA VAL A 143 4.56 -21.72 -63.94
C VAL A 143 5.89 -21.60 -63.23
N PHE A 144 6.40 -20.37 -63.13
CA PHE A 144 7.53 -20.02 -62.27
C PHE A 144 7.00 -19.43 -60.97
N CYS A 145 7.49 -19.92 -59.84
CA CYS A 145 7.10 -19.44 -58.53
C CYS A 145 8.34 -19.03 -57.72
N ILE A 146 8.34 -17.81 -57.19
CA ILE A 146 9.27 -17.37 -56.14
C ILE A 146 8.48 -17.26 -54.84
N ILE A 147 9.06 -17.77 -53.75
CA ILE A 147 8.37 -17.94 -52.48
C ILE A 147 9.24 -17.46 -51.34
N GLN A 148 8.59 -16.79 -50.40
CA GLN A 148 9.19 -16.43 -49.13
C GLN A 148 8.30 -16.92 -47.99
N GLU A 149 8.88 -17.68 -47.07
CA GLU A 149 8.22 -17.99 -45.80
C GLU A 149 8.25 -16.76 -44.89
N THR A 150 7.07 -16.27 -44.51
CA THR A 150 6.88 -15.11 -43.63
C THR A 150 6.38 -15.50 -42.25
N THR A 151 6.25 -16.81 -41.96
CA THR A 151 5.77 -17.39 -40.68
C THR A 151 6.29 -16.66 -39.44
N LYS A 152 7.62 -16.58 -39.25
CA LYS A 152 8.23 -15.94 -38.06
C LYS A 152 7.88 -14.46 -37.96
N ARG A 153 7.82 -13.74 -39.08
CA ARG A 153 7.50 -12.32 -39.12
C ARG A 153 6.03 -12.11 -38.72
N VAL A 154 5.11 -12.82 -39.36
CA VAL A 154 3.66 -12.72 -39.09
C VAL A 154 3.35 -13.12 -37.65
N GLN A 155 3.93 -14.22 -37.14
CA GLN A 155 3.78 -14.63 -35.73
C GLN A 155 4.30 -13.57 -34.75
N THR A 156 5.45 -12.94 -35.05
CA THR A 156 6.00 -11.87 -34.21
C THR A 156 5.08 -10.64 -34.21
N GLU A 157 4.58 -10.23 -35.38
CA GLU A 157 3.63 -9.11 -35.50
C GLU A 157 2.33 -9.39 -34.74
N GLN A 158 1.76 -10.59 -34.89
CA GLN A 158 0.56 -11.01 -34.16
C GLN A 158 0.79 -11.03 -32.64
N ARG A 159 1.94 -11.55 -32.18
CA ARG A 159 2.34 -11.53 -30.76
C ARG A 159 2.43 -10.11 -30.22
N LEU A 160 3.13 -9.21 -30.93
CA LEU A 160 3.28 -7.82 -30.51
C LEU A 160 1.94 -7.09 -30.45
N GLN A 161 1.09 -7.27 -31.46
CA GLN A 161 -0.25 -6.70 -31.50
C GLN A 161 -1.09 -7.20 -30.31
N PHE A 162 -1.07 -8.50 -30.05
CA PHE A 162 -1.75 -9.09 -28.89
C PHE A 162 -1.29 -8.47 -27.57
N LEU A 163 0.02 -8.30 -27.36
CA LEU A 163 0.58 -7.75 -26.12
C LEU A 163 0.23 -6.26 -25.93
N VAL A 164 0.13 -5.50 -27.02
CA VAL A 164 -0.36 -4.12 -27.02
C VAL A 164 -1.83 -4.08 -26.59
N ASP A 165 -2.65 -4.93 -27.20
CA ASP A 165 -4.09 -5.00 -26.89
C ASP A 165 -4.35 -5.45 -25.45
N LEU A 166 -3.57 -6.42 -24.96
CA LEU A 166 -3.59 -6.83 -23.56
C LEU A 166 -3.23 -5.66 -22.64
N GLY A 167 -2.15 -4.93 -22.94
CA GLY A 167 -1.75 -3.75 -22.17
C GLY A 167 -2.81 -2.64 -22.17
N ASN A 168 -3.51 -2.44 -23.29
CA ASN A 168 -4.66 -1.52 -23.37
C ASN A 168 -5.80 -1.98 -22.47
N ARG A 169 -6.17 -3.25 -22.55
CA ARG A 169 -7.26 -3.83 -21.76
C ARG A 169 -6.99 -3.80 -20.26
N LEU A 170 -5.78 -4.16 -19.83
CA LEU A 170 -5.41 -4.15 -18.42
C LEU A 170 -5.42 -2.75 -17.82
N ARG A 171 -5.12 -1.70 -18.60
CA ARG A 171 -5.14 -0.31 -18.14
C ARG A 171 -6.55 0.21 -17.83
N THR A 172 -7.59 -0.35 -18.45
CA THR A 172 -8.97 0.10 -18.21
C THR A 172 -9.63 -0.54 -17.00
N LEU A 173 -8.97 -1.52 -16.38
CA LEU A 173 -9.51 -2.30 -15.27
C LEU A 173 -8.96 -1.80 -13.93
N SER A 174 -9.78 -1.88 -12.88
CA SER A 174 -9.40 -1.49 -11.51
C SER A 174 -9.47 -2.64 -10.52
N ASN A 175 -9.96 -3.80 -10.96
CA ASN A 175 -10.12 -4.99 -10.13
C ASN A 175 -9.12 -6.07 -10.59
N PRO A 176 -8.26 -6.57 -9.68
CA PRO A 176 -7.29 -7.63 -9.98
C PRO A 176 -7.93 -8.88 -10.60
N ARG A 177 -9.12 -9.27 -10.15
CA ARG A 177 -9.81 -10.47 -10.65
C ARG A 177 -10.26 -10.28 -12.09
N ASP A 178 -10.81 -9.12 -12.41
CA ASP A 178 -11.27 -8.79 -13.77
C ASP A 178 -10.08 -8.72 -14.73
N ALA A 179 -8.92 -8.24 -14.26
CA ALA A 179 -7.68 -8.23 -15.04
C ALA A 179 -7.19 -9.65 -15.37
N MET A 180 -7.19 -10.55 -14.39
CA MET A 180 -6.83 -11.96 -14.59
C MET A 180 -7.80 -12.66 -15.53
N ALA A 181 -9.12 -12.48 -15.34
CA ALA A 181 -10.14 -13.04 -16.22
C ALA A 181 -10.02 -12.53 -17.66
N ALA A 182 -9.83 -11.23 -17.86
CA ALA A 182 -9.67 -10.64 -19.19
C ALA A 182 -8.41 -11.16 -19.91
N ALA A 183 -7.30 -11.30 -19.20
CA ALA A 183 -6.07 -11.85 -19.78
C ALA A 183 -6.25 -13.32 -20.19
N ALA A 184 -6.90 -14.12 -19.34
CA ALA A 184 -7.21 -15.52 -19.63
C ALA A 184 -8.14 -15.66 -20.85
N GLU A 185 -9.18 -14.83 -20.95
CA GLU A 185 -10.08 -14.78 -22.12
C GLU A 185 -9.33 -14.41 -23.40
N MET A 186 -8.54 -13.34 -23.37
CA MET A 186 -7.78 -12.89 -24.53
C MET A 186 -6.80 -13.99 -25.00
N LEU A 187 -6.05 -14.58 -24.07
CA LEU A 187 -5.08 -15.63 -24.40
C LEU A 187 -5.76 -16.90 -24.89
N GLY A 188 -6.86 -17.31 -24.24
CA GLY A 188 -7.62 -18.49 -24.62
C GLY A 188 -8.18 -18.38 -26.05
N ARG A 189 -8.73 -17.21 -26.41
CA ARG A 189 -9.17 -16.93 -27.78
C ARG A 189 -8.02 -16.89 -28.78
N HIS A 190 -6.93 -16.20 -28.44
CA HIS A 190 -5.77 -16.05 -29.33
C HIS A 190 -5.13 -17.40 -29.66
N LEU A 191 -5.03 -18.30 -28.68
CA LEU A 191 -4.46 -19.64 -28.85
C LEU A 191 -5.48 -20.68 -29.32
N ALA A 192 -6.74 -20.31 -29.54
CA ALA A 192 -7.84 -21.25 -29.79
C ALA A 192 -7.86 -22.42 -28.78
N ALA A 193 -7.71 -22.10 -27.51
CA ALA A 193 -7.73 -23.06 -26.42
C ALA A 193 -9.16 -23.41 -26.00
N SER A 194 -9.36 -24.60 -25.44
CA SER A 194 -10.64 -25.00 -24.85
C SER A 194 -10.97 -24.21 -23.57
N ARG A 195 -9.94 -23.88 -22.78
CA ARG A 195 -10.10 -23.19 -21.50
C ARG A 195 -8.80 -22.50 -21.06
N ALA A 196 -8.91 -21.37 -20.39
CA ALA A 196 -7.77 -20.68 -19.79
C ALA A 196 -8.17 -19.97 -18.50
N GLY A 197 -7.28 -19.93 -17.52
CA GLY A 197 -7.57 -19.33 -16.22
C GLY A 197 -6.35 -19.24 -15.32
N TYR A 198 -6.56 -18.77 -14.10
CA TYR A 198 -5.51 -18.67 -13.10
C TYR A 198 -5.85 -19.53 -11.89
N VAL A 199 -4.84 -20.22 -11.38
CA VAL A 199 -4.90 -20.92 -10.09
C VAL A 199 -4.15 -20.09 -9.06
N GLU A 200 -4.81 -19.74 -7.96
CA GLU A 200 -4.15 -19.15 -6.79
C GLU A 200 -3.84 -20.25 -5.76
N MET A 201 -2.63 -20.20 -5.21
CA MET A 201 -2.19 -21.16 -4.18
C MET A 201 -2.74 -20.75 -2.81
N GLY A 202 -3.24 -21.73 -2.06
CA GLY A 202 -3.67 -21.54 -0.68
C GLY A 202 -2.49 -21.28 0.27
N ALA A 203 -2.76 -20.68 1.44
CA ALA A 203 -1.71 -20.27 2.38
C ALA A 203 -0.82 -21.42 2.90
N THR A 204 -1.34 -22.65 2.96
CA THR A 204 -0.57 -23.84 3.38
C THR A 204 0.20 -24.50 2.23
N GLY A 205 -0.07 -24.12 0.97
CA GLY A 205 0.48 -24.78 -0.20
C GLY A 205 -0.07 -26.19 -0.47
N GLU A 206 -1.12 -26.63 0.25
CA GLU A 206 -1.75 -27.95 0.04
C GLU A 206 -2.99 -27.88 -0.87
N THR A 207 -3.60 -26.69 -0.94
CA THR A 207 -4.82 -26.45 -1.71
C THR A 207 -4.59 -25.40 -2.77
N MET A 208 -5.33 -25.54 -3.85
CA MET A 208 -5.34 -24.60 -4.96
C MET A 208 -6.78 -24.16 -5.23
N SER A 209 -6.97 -22.92 -5.69
CA SER A 209 -8.29 -22.40 -6.01
C SER A 209 -8.33 -21.68 -7.35
N VAL A 210 -9.40 -21.90 -8.09
CA VAL A 210 -9.74 -21.19 -9.32
C VAL A 210 -11.04 -20.44 -9.06
N ASP A 211 -10.98 -19.11 -9.07
CA ASP A 211 -12.15 -18.25 -8.82
C ASP A 211 -13.08 -18.25 -10.05
N SER A 212 -12.50 -18.05 -11.23
CA SER A 212 -13.19 -18.13 -12.52
C SER A 212 -12.20 -18.47 -13.63
N ASP A 213 -12.73 -18.95 -14.76
CA ASP A 213 -11.98 -19.19 -15.97
C ASP A 213 -12.78 -18.88 -17.22
N TRP A 214 -12.04 -18.65 -18.32
CA TRP A 214 -12.63 -18.52 -19.63
C TRP A 214 -12.72 -19.89 -20.30
N THR A 215 -13.84 -20.18 -20.95
CA THR A 215 -14.07 -21.41 -21.73
C THR A 215 -14.48 -21.08 -23.16
N ASP A 216 -14.29 -22.04 -24.07
CA ASP A 216 -14.78 -22.01 -25.45
C ASP A 216 -16.32 -22.11 -25.59
N GLY A 217 -17.06 -22.15 -24.47
CA GLY A 217 -18.52 -22.29 -24.41
C GLY A 217 -19.02 -23.74 -24.47
N VAL A 218 -18.16 -24.71 -24.76
CA VAL A 218 -18.48 -26.16 -24.77
C VAL A 218 -17.83 -26.85 -23.58
N THR A 219 -16.59 -26.48 -23.26
CA THR A 219 -15.79 -27.03 -22.19
C THR A 219 -16.30 -26.54 -20.83
N PRO A 220 -16.57 -27.44 -19.87
CA PRO A 220 -16.98 -27.04 -18.53
C PRO A 220 -15.92 -26.20 -17.81
N THR A 221 -16.36 -25.31 -16.91
CA THR A 221 -15.46 -24.54 -16.05
C THR A 221 -14.64 -25.45 -15.11
N PHE A 222 -13.41 -25.03 -14.82
CA PHE A 222 -12.54 -25.59 -13.77
C PHE A 222 -12.55 -24.73 -12.50
N ALA A 223 -13.47 -23.78 -12.38
CA ALA A 223 -13.65 -23.00 -11.15
C ALA A 223 -13.98 -23.92 -9.97
N GLY A 224 -13.26 -23.75 -8.86
CA GLY A 224 -13.37 -24.64 -7.72
C GLY A 224 -12.17 -24.59 -6.78
N ARG A 225 -12.23 -25.41 -5.73
CA ARG A 225 -11.12 -25.65 -4.80
C ARG A 225 -10.69 -27.11 -4.93
N TYR A 226 -9.39 -27.33 -5.01
CA TYR A 226 -8.82 -28.64 -5.22
C TYR A 226 -7.61 -28.86 -4.33
N ARG A 227 -7.27 -30.13 -4.06
CA ARG A 227 -6.00 -30.48 -3.40
C ARG A 227 -4.94 -30.63 -4.47
N ILE A 228 -3.73 -30.19 -4.16
CA ILE A 228 -2.60 -30.27 -5.09
C ILE A 228 -2.22 -31.73 -5.41
N GLU A 229 -2.34 -32.62 -4.42
CA GLU A 229 -2.04 -34.05 -4.56
C GLU A 229 -2.90 -34.76 -5.63
N ASP A 230 -4.11 -34.27 -5.90
CA ASP A 230 -5.03 -34.87 -6.87
C ASP A 230 -4.53 -34.73 -8.33
N PHE A 231 -3.53 -33.88 -8.59
CA PHE A 231 -2.97 -33.60 -9.92
C PHE A 231 -1.53 -34.05 -10.12
N GLY A 232 -0.98 -34.84 -9.18
CA GLY A 232 0.35 -35.42 -9.27
C GLY A 232 1.49 -34.48 -8.83
N SER A 233 2.40 -35.02 -8.01
CA SER A 233 3.54 -34.29 -7.46
C SER A 233 4.55 -33.75 -8.49
N PRO A 234 4.92 -34.47 -9.58
CA PRO A 234 5.96 -34.00 -10.50
C PRO A 234 5.63 -32.66 -11.18
N ILE A 235 4.37 -32.47 -11.56
CA ILE A 235 3.91 -31.21 -12.17
C ILE A 235 4.05 -30.07 -11.17
N HIS A 236 3.64 -30.29 -9.92
CA HIS A 236 3.74 -29.27 -8.87
C HIS A 236 5.21 -28.93 -8.54
N GLU A 237 6.10 -29.92 -8.51
CA GLU A 237 7.54 -29.72 -8.27
C GLU A 237 8.20 -28.86 -9.36
N GLU A 238 7.91 -29.12 -10.63
CA GLU A 238 8.39 -28.29 -11.75
C GLU A 238 7.87 -26.85 -11.64
N LEU A 239 6.58 -26.67 -11.36
CA LEU A 239 5.98 -25.35 -11.18
C LEU A 239 6.58 -24.60 -9.99
N ALA A 240 6.81 -25.29 -8.86
CA ALA A 240 7.44 -24.72 -7.68
C ALA A 240 8.90 -24.31 -7.94
N ALA A 241 9.59 -25.01 -8.84
CA ALA A 241 10.92 -24.65 -9.33
C ALA A 241 10.91 -23.51 -10.38
N GLY A 242 9.74 -22.95 -10.70
CA GLY A 242 9.58 -21.88 -11.69
C GLY A 242 9.64 -22.36 -13.14
N GLN A 243 9.51 -23.66 -13.39
CA GLN A 243 9.54 -24.23 -14.73
C GLN A 243 8.13 -24.27 -15.33
N THR A 244 8.00 -23.80 -16.58
CA THR A 244 6.74 -23.92 -17.32
C THR A 244 6.51 -25.36 -17.73
N VAL A 245 5.34 -25.89 -17.38
CA VAL A 245 4.95 -27.26 -17.70
C VAL A 245 4.22 -27.27 -19.04
N ARG A 246 4.84 -27.90 -20.03
CA ARG A 246 4.23 -28.25 -21.32
C ARG A 246 3.83 -29.72 -21.30
N LEU A 247 2.53 -29.99 -21.35
CA LEU A 247 1.96 -31.34 -21.39
C LEU A 247 1.14 -31.47 -22.67
N ASP A 248 1.67 -32.22 -23.63
CA ASP A 248 1.07 -32.34 -24.98
C ASP A 248 -0.06 -33.39 -25.02
N ASP A 249 0.05 -34.45 -24.22
CA ASP A 249 -0.98 -35.46 -24.04
C ASP A 249 -0.88 -36.16 -22.66
N ALA A 250 -1.89 -35.94 -21.81
CA ALA A 250 -1.99 -36.50 -20.46
C ALA A 250 -2.00 -38.04 -20.39
N LEU A 251 -2.35 -38.75 -21.47
CA LEU A 251 -2.30 -40.22 -21.48
C LEU A 251 -0.91 -40.78 -21.77
N THR A 252 0.00 -39.96 -22.32
CA THR A 252 1.34 -40.41 -22.72
C THR A 252 2.46 -39.73 -21.95
N ASP A 253 2.16 -38.62 -21.26
CA ASP A 253 3.14 -37.88 -20.47
C ASP A 253 3.57 -38.67 -19.22
N SER A 254 4.89 -38.75 -19.00
CA SER A 254 5.46 -39.45 -17.85
C SER A 254 5.04 -38.87 -16.50
N ARG A 255 4.73 -37.57 -16.43
CA ARG A 255 4.32 -36.89 -15.18
C ARG A 255 2.89 -37.22 -14.77
N THR A 256 2.08 -37.72 -15.70
CA THR A 256 0.71 -38.21 -15.46
C THR A 256 0.61 -39.74 -15.58
N ALA A 257 1.73 -40.46 -15.59
CA ALA A 257 1.75 -41.91 -15.82
C ALA A 257 0.98 -42.74 -14.77
N GLN A 258 0.71 -42.20 -13.58
CA GLN A 258 -0.20 -42.83 -12.62
C GLN A 258 -1.63 -42.75 -13.13
N LYS A 259 -2.29 -43.91 -13.26
CA LYS A 259 -3.60 -44.03 -13.90
C LYS A 259 -4.66 -43.09 -13.29
N ASP A 260 -4.71 -42.99 -11.97
CA ASP A 260 -5.66 -42.14 -11.26
C ASP A 260 -5.43 -40.64 -11.57
N VAL A 261 -4.18 -40.23 -11.78
CA VAL A 261 -3.81 -38.84 -12.14
C VAL A 261 -4.20 -38.53 -13.58
N ALA A 262 -3.88 -39.42 -14.52
CA ALA A 262 -4.30 -39.26 -15.92
C ALA A 262 -5.83 -39.20 -16.03
N GLU A 263 -6.55 -40.10 -15.36
CA GLU A 263 -8.02 -40.10 -15.32
C GLU A 263 -8.57 -38.80 -14.74
N ALA A 264 -7.98 -38.24 -13.68
CA ALA A 264 -8.36 -36.95 -13.13
C ALA A 264 -8.16 -35.79 -14.13
N PHE A 265 -7.05 -35.78 -14.88
CA PHE A 265 -6.83 -34.78 -15.94
C PHE A 265 -7.89 -34.88 -17.04
N ILE A 266 -8.16 -36.09 -17.54
CA ILE A 266 -9.16 -36.32 -18.59
C ILE A 266 -10.58 -35.97 -18.12
N ALA A 267 -10.96 -36.37 -16.90
CA ALA A 267 -12.26 -36.07 -16.32
C ALA A 267 -12.51 -34.56 -16.20
N ASN A 268 -11.45 -33.77 -16.07
CA ASN A 268 -11.52 -32.30 -16.02
C ASN A 268 -11.34 -31.64 -17.41
N GLY A 269 -11.30 -32.39 -18.51
CA GLY A 269 -11.12 -31.86 -19.86
C GLY A 269 -9.71 -31.34 -20.15
N LYS A 270 -8.69 -31.89 -19.48
CA LYS A 270 -7.28 -31.47 -19.57
C LYS A 270 -6.46 -32.52 -20.34
N ARG A 271 -6.74 -32.71 -21.63
CA ARG A 271 -6.00 -33.65 -22.45
C ARG A 271 -4.60 -33.14 -22.78
N ALA A 272 -4.47 -31.86 -23.11
CA ALA A 272 -3.20 -31.15 -23.18
C ALA A 272 -3.25 -29.92 -22.25
N SER A 273 -2.11 -29.52 -21.70
CA SER A 273 -2.02 -28.39 -20.77
C SER A 273 -0.70 -27.63 -20.91
N LEU A 274 -0.79 -26.31 -20.95
CA LEU A 274 0.32 -25.40 -20.77
C LEU A 274 0.11 -24.67 -19.45
N ILE A 275 1.05 -24.81 -18.52
CA ILE A 275 0.94 -24.26 -17.16
C ILE A 275 2.17 -23.42 -16.85
N VAL A 276 1.96 -22.13 -16.67
CA VAL A 276 3.00 -21.13 -16.43
C VAL A 276 3.00 -20.76 -14.94
N PRO A 277 4.11 -20.98 -14.20
CA PRO A 277 4.21 -20.60 -12.81
C PRO A 277 4.45 -19.10 -12.63
N ILE A 278 3.84 -18.53 -11.59
CA ILE A 278 4.05 -17.15 -11.16
C ILE A 278 4.73 -17.19 -9.78
N ILE A 279 6.04 -16.97 -9.77
CA ILE A 279 6.87 -17.00 -8.56
C ILE A 279 6.97 -15.60 -7.94
N LYS A 280 6.70 -15.50 -6.63
CA LYS A 280 6.90 -14.26 -5.85
C LYS A 280 7.67 -14.57 -4.58
N ALA A 281 8.76 -13.84 -4.37
CA ALA A 281 9.67 -14.05 -3.24
C ALA A 281 10.14 -15.52 -3.09
N GLY A 282 10.37 -16.22 -4.21
CA GLY A 282 10.79 -17.62 -4.23
C GLY A 282 9.68 -18.64 -3.96
N VAL A 283 8.42 -18.21 -3.86
CA VAL A 283 7.25 -19.08 -3.62
C VAL A 283 6.32 -19.06 -4.83
N LEU A 284 5.75 -20.21 -5.18
CA LEU A 284 4.71 -20.33 -6.20
C LEU A 284 3.42 -19.64 -5.70
N ALA A 285 3.16 -18.44 -6.18
CA ALA A 285 2.00 -17.64 -5.75
C ALA A 285 0.74 -18.01 -6.52
N ALA A 286 0.89 -18.26 -7.82
CA ALA A 286 -0.20 -18.61 -8.72
C ALA A 286 0.35 -19.35 -9.95
N THR A 287 -0.55 -19.91 -10.75
CA THR A 287 -0.25 -20.39 -12.10
C THR A 287 -1.26 -19.83 -13.10
N LEU A 288 -0.80 -19.54 -14.32
CA LEU A 288 -1.68 -19.38 -15.48
C LEU A 288 -1.75 -20.74 -16.16
N TYR A 289 -2.96 -21.22 -16.46
CA TYR A 289 -3.15 -22.44 -17.22
C TYR A 289 -3.89 -22.18 -18.53
N ILE A 290 -3.51 -22.94 -19.55
CA ILE A 290 -4.23 -23.10 -20.80
C ILE A 290 -4.44 -24.61 -21.02
N HIS A 291 -5.68 -25.01 -21.28
CA HIS A 291 -6.07 -26.41 -21.42
C HIS A 291 -6.70 -26.67 -22.80
N GLN A 292 -6.47 -27.87 -23.32
CA GLN A 292 -7.13 -28.41 -24.51
C GLN A 292 -7.79 -29.75 -24.19
N THR A 293 -8.97 -30.00 -24.75
CA THR A 293 -9.71 -31.27 -24.63
C THR A 293 -9.17 -32.39 -25.53
N GLU A 294 -8.29 -32.06 -26.45
CA GLU A 294 -7.61 -32.97 -27.39
C GLU A 294 -6.08 -32.89 -27.22
N PRO A 295 -5.31 -33.89 -27.67
CA PRO A 295 -3.85 -33.81 -27.72
C PRO A 295 -3.40 -32.61 -28.54
N ARG A 296 -2.41 -31.86 -28.05
CA ARG A 296 -1.91 -30.66 -28.71
C ARG A 296 -0.44 -30.46 -28.41
N GLN A 297 0.36 -30.22 -29.44
CA GLN A 297 1.74 -29.76 -29.27
C GLN A 297 1.77 -28.24 -29.01
N TRP A 298 2.30 -27.83 -27.86
CA TRP A 298 2.47 -26.41 -27.53
C TRP A 298 3.74 -25.84 -28.16
N ARG A 299 3.62 -24.86 -29.04
CA ARG A 299 4.80 -24.31 -29.72
C ARG A 299 5.59 -23.35 -28.82
N ASP A 300 6.88 -23.18 -29.12
CA ASP A 300 7.75 -22.28 -28.34
C ASP A 300 7.26 -20.83 -28.34
N ASP A 301 6.64 -20.36 -29.42
CA ASP A 301 6.03 -19.03 -29.50
C ASP A 301 4.82 -18.89 -28.56
N GLU A 302 4.00 -19.94 -28.42
CA GLU A 302 2.84 -19.97 -27.52
C GLU A 302 3.27 -19.99 -26.05
N VAL A 303 4.29 -20.79 -25.74
CA VAL A 303 4.89 -20.87 -24.40
C VAL A 303 5.44 -19.50 -23.99
N ALA A 304 6.23 -18.88 -24.86
CA ALA A 304 6.83 -17.58 -24.60
C ALA A 304 5.77 -16.46 -24.49
N LEU A 305 4.69 -16.53 -25.27
CA LEU A 305 3.56 -15.62 -25.13
C LEU A 305 2.86 -15.81 -23.77
N ALA A 306 2.52 -17.05 -23.40
CA ALA A 306 1.84 -17.33 -22.13
C ALA A 306 2.66 -16.89 -20.92
N GLN A 307 3.97 -17.08 -20.94
CA GLN A 307 4.90 -16.57 -19.92
C GLN A 307 4.81 -15.05 -19.77
N GLU A 308 4.88 -14.32 -20.88
CA GLU A 308 4.80 -12.86 -20.87
C GLU A 308 3.42 -12.34 -20.43
N VAL A 309 2.34 -13.03 -20.80
CA VAL A 309 0.98 -12.72 -20.32
C VAL A 309 0.85 -12.91 -18.83
N ALA A 310 1.37 -14.01 -18.28
CA ALA A 310 1.32 -14.30 -16.86
C ALA A 310 2.04 -13.20 -16.05
N GLU A 311 3.24 -12.81 -16.47
CA GLU A 311 4.03 -11.78 -15.81
C GLU A 311 3.33 -10.41 -15.83
N ARG A 312 2.96 -9.92 -17.02
CA ARG A 312 2.30 -8.62 -17.19
C ARG A 312 0.96 -8.52 -16.45
N THR A 313 0.16 -9.59 -16.50
CA THR A 313 -1.13 -9.63 -15.82
C THR A 313 -0.95 -9.65 -14.31
N TRP A 314 0.02 -10.41 -13.80
CA TRP A 314 0.30 -10.44 -12.37
C TRP A 314 0.78 -9.09 -11.84
N GLU A 315 1.68 -8.41 -12.55
CA GLU A 315 2.14 -7.07 -12.17
C GLU A 315 1.00 -6.06 -12.15
N ALA A 316 0.13 -6.06 -13.17
CA ALA A 316 -1.05 -5.21 -13.21
C ALA A 316 -2.00 -5.51 -12.04
N ALA A 317 -2.28 -6.80 -11.78
CA ALA A 317 -3.12 -7.22 -10.67
C ALA A 317 -2.53 -6.84 -9.30
N ALA A 318 -1.22 -6.99 -9.11
CA ALA A 318 -0.52 -6.60 -7.89
C ALA A 318 -0.60 -5.09 -7.66
N ARG A 319 -0.41 -4.27 -8.72
CA ARG A 319 -0.59 -2.83 -8.66
C ARG A 319 -2.02 -2.44 -8.24
N MET A 320 -3.04 -3.04 -8.88
CA MET A 320 -4.44 -2.80 -8.53
C MET A 320 -4.75 -3.21 -7.08
N ARG A 321 -4.19 -4.33 -6.58
CA ARG A 321 -4.33 -4.73 -5.17
C ARG A 321 -3.73 -3.67 -4.23
N ALA A 322 -2.54 -3.17 -4.54
CA ALA A 322 -1.87 -2.14 -3.73
C ALA A 322 -2.63 -0.81 -3.73
N GLU A 323 -3.08 -0.34 -4.89
CA GLU A 323 -3.89 0.88 -5.03
C GLU A 323 -5.21 0.77 -4.26
N LYS A 324 -5.90 -0.37 -4.37
CA LYS A 324 -7.13 -0.63 -3.63
C LYS A 324 -6.88 -0.66 -2.12
N ALA A 325 -5.84 -1.35 -1.67
CA ALA A 325 -5.49 -1.40 -0.25
C ALA A 325 -5.13 -0.01 0.31
N LEU A 326 -4.42 0.81 -0.48
CA LEU A 326 -4.12 2.20 -0.13
C LEU A 326 -5.39 3.03 -0.02
N LYS A 327 -6.27 2.97 -1.02
CA LYS A 327 -7.54 3.71 -1.03
C LYS A 327 -8.43 3.31 0.14
N GLU A 328 -8.56 2.01 0.42
CA GLU A 328 -9.33 1.51 1.57
C GLU A 328 -8.67 1.91 2.90
N GLY A 329 -7.35 1.93 2.98
CA GLY A 329 -6.62 2.43 4.15
C GLY A 329 -6.87 3.91 4.41
N GLN A 330 -6.79 4.74 3.37
CA GLN A 330 -7.08 6.18 3.43
C GLN A 330 -8.53 6.45 3.82
N GLU A 331 -9.48 5.72 3.23
CA GLU A 331 -10.90 5.86 3.57
C GLU A 331 -11.17 5.47 5.02
N ARG A 332 -10.59 4.34 5.50
CA ARG A 332 -10.70 3.93 6.91
C ARG A 332 -10.14 5.00 7.85
N PHE A 333 -8.98 5.58 7.52
CA PHE A 333 -8.40 6.68 8.32
C PHE A 333 -9.31 7.92 8.31
N ARG A 334 -9.82 8.32 7.15
CA ARG A 334 -10.72 9.47 7.02
C ARG A 334 -12.00 9.26 7.85
N GLN A 335 -12.66 8.11 7.72
CA GLN A 335 -13.86 7.79 8.51
C GLN A 335 -13.58 7.78 10.01
N PHE A 336 -12.45 7.22 10.45
CA PHE A 336 -12.04 7.26 11.86
C PHE A 336 -11.88 8.71 12.35
N ALA A 337 -11.19 9.54 11.57
CA ALA A 337 -10.88 10.90 11.96
C ALA A 337 -12.08 11.86 11.88
N GLU A 338 -13.00 11.67 10.91
CA GLU A 338 -14.25 12.42 10.79
C GLU A 338 -15.22 12.19 11.95
N HIS A 339 -15.18 10.99 12.56
CA HIS A 339 -16.02 10.63 13.71
C HIS A 339 -15.31 10.76 15.06
N SER A 340 -14.06 11.21 15.07
CA SER A 340 -13.32 11.46 16.31
C SER A 340 -13.92 12.65 17.07
N ALA A 341 -14.13 12.51 18.38
CA ALA A 341 -14.51 13.62 19.26
C ALA A 341 -13.29 14.46 19.71
N THR A 342 -12.07 14.01 19.41
CA THR A 342 -10.82 14.71 19.67
C THR A 342 -10.24 15.25 18.37
N VAL A 343 -9.53 16.38 18.42
CA VAL A 343 -8.84 16.94 17.26
C VAL A 343 -7.61 16.11 16.93
N LEU A 344 -7.55 15.60 15.70
CA LEU A 344 -6.36 14.97 15.14
C LEU A 344 -5.70 15.97 14.19
N TRP A 345 -4.39 16.14 14.31
CA TRP A 345 -3.65 17.10 13.49
C TRP A 345 -2.30 16.52 13.04
N ILE A 346 -1.85 16.92 11.85
CA ILE A 346 -0.52 16.62 11.31
C ILE A 346 0.06 17.91 10.74
N HIS A 347 1.29 18.21 11.12
CA HIS A 347 2.03 19.40 10.74
C HIS A 347 3.36 19.01 10.09
N ASP A 348 3.67 19.57 8.93
CA ASP A 348 4.97 19.42 8.26
C ASP A 348 5.99 20.38 8.91
N LEU A 349 7.08 19.81 9.45
CA LEU A 349 8.06 20.57 10.22
C LEU A 349 9.00 21.42 9.36
N ASP A 350 9.08 21.15 8.05
CA ASP A 350 9.94 21.90 7.13
C ASP A 350 9.24 23.17 6.64
N THR A 351 7.96 23.07 6.32
CA THR A 351 7.13 24.17 5.78
C THR A 351 6.36 24.94 6.85
N GLY A 352 6.13 24.32 8.02
CA GLY A 352 5.26 24.86 9.06
C GLY A 352 3.76 24.67 8.80
N GLN A 353 3.37 24.07 7.67
CA GLN A 353 1.96 23.94 7.31
C GLN A 353 1.29 22.76 8.02
N LEU A 354 0.03 22.96 8.41
CA LEU A 354 -0.87 21.87 8.78
C LEU A 354 -1.23 21.06 7.53
N GLU A 355 -0.77 19.82 7.45
CA GLU A 355 -1.10 18.88 6.37
C GLU A 355 -2.47 18.23 6.58
N TYR A 356 -2.89 18.08 7.84
CA TYR A 356 -4.16 17.45 8.19
C TYR A 356 -4.73 18.04 9.47
N LEU A 357 -6.05 18.23 9.48
CA LEU A 357 -6.82 18.65 10.64
C LEU A 357 -8.21 17.99 10.59
N SER A 358 -8.59 17.27 11.64
CA SER A 358 -9.89 16.58 11.70
C SER A 358 -11.05 17.57 11.90
N PRO A 359 -12.28 17.23 11.45
CA PRO A 359 -13.48 18.08 11.63
C PRO A 359 -13.81 18.44 13.10
N ALA A 360 -13.36 17.65 14.08
CA ALA A 360 -13.51 17.96 15.50
C ALA A 360 -12.92 19.32 15.89
N TYR A 361 -11.96 19.83 15.11
CA TYR A 361 -11.39 21.16 15.30
C TYR A 361 -12.47 22.24 15.36
N GLU A 362 -13.41 22.25 14.42
CA GLU A 362 -14.40 23.32 14.32
C GLU A 362 -15.29 23.40 15.56
N ALA A 363 -15.62 22.25 16.15
CA ALA A 363 -16.41 22.18 17.37
C ALA A 363 -15.63 22.64 18.61
N ILE A 364 -14.32 22.36 18.67
CA ILE A 364 -13.47 22.62 19.84
C ILE A 364 -12.81 24.02 19.78
N TRP A 365 -12.42 24.49 18.61
CA TRP A 365 -11.82 25.81 18.39
C TRP A 365 -12.85 26.88 18.00
N GLY A 366 -14.06 26.49 17.57
CA GLY A 366 -15.15 27.43 17.29
C GLY A 366 -14.98 28.23 15.99
N GLU A 367 -14.14 27.75 15.07
CA GLU A 367 -13.88 28.39 13.78
C GLU A 367 -13.65 27.34 12.67
N PRO A 368 -13.80 27.71 11.39
CA PRO A 368 -13.61 26.78 10.28
C PRO A 368 -12.17 26.27 10.17
N ALA A 369 -12.00 25.00 9.83
CA ALA A 369 -10.68 24.37 9.71
C ALA A 369 -9.80 25.03 8.63
N GLU A 370 -10.40 25.63 7.59
CA GLU A 370 -9.69 26.34 6.52
C GLU A 370 -8.85 27.52 7.05
N VAL A 371 -9.26 28.15 8.15
CA VAL A 371 -8.50 29.24 8.77
C VAL A 371 -7.16 28.70 9.30
N ALA A 372 -7.20 27.61 10.04
CA ALA A 372 -5.99 26.96 10.57
C ALA A 372 -5.12 26.34 9.47
N LEU A 373 -5.72 25.81 8.40
CA LEU A 373 -4.99 25.22 7.27
C LEU A 373 -4.28 26.27 6.40
N SER A 374 -4.79 27.51 6.35
CA SER A 374 -4.23 28.59 5.53
C SER A 374 -3.16 29.42 6.24
N ASN A 375 -3.08 29.38 7.57
CA ASN A 375 -2.10 30.10 8.37
C ASN A 375 -1.28 29.16 9.27
N PRO A 376 0.00 28.91 8.94
CA PRO A 376 0.94 28.07 9.72
C PRO A 376 1.05 28.42 11.21
N ASP A 377 0.91 29.70 11.56
CA ASP A 377 1.07 30.17 12.94
C ASP A 377 -0.27 30.35 13.66
N HIS A 378 -1.40 30.02 13.02
CA HIS A 378 -2.75 30.24 13.55
C HIS A 378 -2.97 29.61 14.92
N TRP A 379 -2.49 28.39 15.11
CA TRP A 379 -2.59 27.72 16.41
C TRP A 379 -1.96 28.56 17.54
N ILE A 380 -0.83 29.23 17.30
CA ILE A 380 -0.16 30.08 18.29
C ILE A 380 -1.03 31.30 18.62
N GLU A 381 -1.75 31.83 17.64
CA GLU A 381 -2.68 32.95 17.83
C GLU A 381 -3.86 32.55 18.72
N THR A 382 -4.34 31.31 18.59
CA THR A 382 -5.42 30.75 19.42
C THR A 382 -5.00 30.46 20.86
N LEU A 383 -3.69 30.37 21.16
CA LEU A 383 -3.22 30.14 22.54
C LEU A 383 -3.48 31.35 23.43
N HIS A 384 -3.90 31.08 24.67
CA HIS A 384 -3.99 32.09 25.72
C HIS A 384 -2.64 32.81 25.88
N PRO A 385 -2.61 34.14 26.14
CA PRO A 385 -1.36 34.91 26.19
C PRO A 385 -0.27 34.32 27.08
N ASP A 386 -0.65 33.71 28.22
CA ASP A 386 0.27 33.06 29.16
C ASP A 386 0.92 31.79 28.59
N ASP A 387 0.27 31.12 27.63
CA ASP A 387 0.71 29.84 27.07
C ASP A 387 1.44 29.99 25.73
N ARG A 388 1.43 31.17 25.09
CA ARG A 388 2.09 31.41 23.79
C ARG A 388 3.58 31.08 23.78
N ALA A 389 4.26 31.30 24.91
CA ALA A 389 5.69 30.97 25.06
C ALA A 389 5.97 29.45 25.10
N LEU A 390 4.94 28.61 25.23
CA LEU A 390 5.06 27.16 25.21
C LEU A 390 5.19 26.59 23.79
N ALA A 391 4.63 27.26 22.79
CA ALA A 391 4.58 26.79 21.40
C ALA A 391 5.97 26.47 20.82
N SER A 392 6.94 27.36 21.04
CA SER A 392 8.34 27.16 20.60
C SER A 392 8.98 25.95 21.29
N LYS A 393 8.70 25.75 22.58
CA LYS A 393 9.21 24.62 23.36
C LYS A 393 8.64 23.30 22.86
N PHE A 394 7.36 23.26 22.48
CA PHE A 394 6.73 22.04 21.96
C PHE A 394 7.38 21.65 20.63
N ARG A 395 7.56 22.62 19.72
CA ARG A 395 8.21 22.42 18.43
C ARG A 395 9.63 21.84 18.59
N GLU A 396 10.44 22.40 19.49
CA GLU A 396 11.79 21.89 19.76
C GLU A 396 11.80 20.45 20.28
N ARG A 397 10.86 20.11 21.18
CA ARG A 397 10.78 18.76 21.76
C ARG A 397 10.43 17.71 20.72
N VAL A 398 9.45 17.99 19.84
CA VAL A 398 9.11 17.07 18.75
C VAL A 398 10.27 16.93 17.75
N GLN A 399 10.98 18.02 17.44
CA GLN A 399 12.17 17.97 16.57
C GLN A 399 13.33 17.14 17.17
N ARG A 400 13.44 17.07 18.50
CA ARG A 400 14.38 16.15 19.20
C ARG A 400 13.91 14.71 19.20
N GLY A 401 12.69 14.43 18.73
CA GLY A 401 12.09 13.10 18.69
C GLY A 401 11.42 12.69 19.99
N GLU A 402 11.00 13.65 20.81
CA GLU A 402 10.27 13.37 22.06
C GLU A 402 8.76 13.23 21.81
N ASP A 403 8.18 12.18 22.42
CA ASP A 403 6.73 12.03 22.57
C ASP A 403 6.33 12.62 23.92
N PHE A 404 5.34 13.51 23.94
CA PHE A 404 4.89 14.13 25.18
C PHE A 404 3.44 14.60 25.12
N THR A 405 2.79 14.60 26.27
CA THR A 405 1.46 15.21 26.45
C THR A 405 1.61 16.50 27.22
N GLN A 406 0.87 17.53 26.83
CA GLN A 406 0.86 18.82 27.49
C GLN A 406 -0.53 19.42 27.50
N GLU A 407 -0.83 20.12 28.58
CA GLU A 407 -2.06 20.89 28.72
C GLU A 407 -1.77 22.37 28.51
N TYR A 408 -2.64 23.03 27.77
CA TYR A 408 -2.61 24.46 27.48
C TYR A 408 -4.02 24.98 27.25
N HIS A 409 -4.17 26.30 27.22
CA HIS A 409 -5.44 26.95 26.98
C HIS A 409 -5.50 27.59 25.60
N ILE A 410 -6.67 27.47 24.98
CA ILE A 410 -7.01 28.25 23.80
C ILE A 410 -8.08 29.29 24.13
N VAL A 411 -8.05 30.39 23.40
CA VAL A 411 -9.08 31.42 23.38
C VAL A 411 -9.79 31.30 22.04
N ARG A 412 -11.09 31.00 22.09
CA ARG A 412 -11.95 30.92 20.91
C ARG A 412 -12.29 32.32 20.37
N PRO A 413 -12.77 32.43 19.12
CA PRO A 413 -13.24 33.71 18.58
C PRO A 413 -14.39 34.36 19.36
N ASP A 414 -15.18 33.55 20.08
CA ASP A 414 -16.24 34.03 20.98
C ASP A 414 -15.71 34.55 22.33
N GLY A 415 -14.40 34.50 22.56
CA GLY A 415 -13.75 34.90 23.81
C GLY A 415 -13.64 33.79 24.85
N GLY A 416 -14.32 32.66 24.65
CA GLY A 416 -14.34 31.55 25.59
C GLY A 416 -13.00 30.82 25.68
N VAL A 417 -12.58 30.52 26.90
CA VAL A 417 -11.36 29.73 27.15
C VAL A 417 -11.69 28.23 27.17
N ARG A 418 -10.83 27.42 26.55
CA ARG A 418 -10.88 25.94 26.64
C ARG A 418 -9.54 25.38 27.09
N TRP A 419 -9.59 24.39 27.99
CA TRP A 419 -8.43 23.59 28.36
C TRP A 419 -8.26 22.44 27.37
N ILE A 420 -7.11 22.38 26.74
CA ILE A 420 -6.76 21.36 25.77
C ILE A 420 -5.65 20.49 26.35
N ARG A 421 -5.87 19.17 26.38
CA ARG A 421 -4.80 18.19 26.56
C ARG A 421 -4.39 17.69 25.19
N ASP A 422 -3.18 18.01 24.77
CA ASP A 422 -2.65 17.60 23.46
C ASP A 422 -1.46 16.67 23.63
N SER A 423 -1.46 15.59 22.85
CA SER A 423 -0.36 14.62 22.80
C SER A 423 0.41 14.79 21.50
N PHE A 424 1.68 15.17 21.60
CA PHE A 424 2.58 15.46 20.50
C PHE A 424 3.52 14.29 20.27
N PHE A 425 3.71 13.90 19.01
CA PHE A 425 4.67 12.85 18.62
C PHE A 425 5.30 13.13 17.24
N PRO A 426 6.56 12.72 17.01
CA PRO A 426 7.27 12.87 15.75
C PRO A 426 6.89 11.75 14.77
N ILE A 427 6.63 12.11 13.52
CA ILE A 427 6.41 11.17 12.42
C ILE A 427 7.63 11.21 11.51
N ARG A 428 8.24 10.03 11.32
CA ARG A 428 9.48 9.85 10.56
C ARG A 428 9.19 9.50 9.11
N ASP A 429 10.09 9.91 8.22
CA ASP A 429 10.11 9.47 6.82
C ASP A 429 10.80 8.11 6.65
N GLU A 430 10.86 7.63 5.40
CA GLU A 430 11.51 6.36 5.02
C GLU A 430 13.01 6.30 5.36
N HIS A 431 13.66 7.45 5.54
CA HIS A 431 15.07 7.56 5.90
C HIS A 431 15.28 7.72 7.42
N GLY A 432 14.21 7.62 8.22
CA GLY A 432 14.22 7.76 9.67
C GLY A 432 14.32 9.20 10.18
N ARG A 433 14.26 10.20 9.28
CA ARG A 433 14.29 11.62 9.62
C ARG A 433 12.92 12.08 10.10
N ILE A 434 12.88 12.91 11.14
CA ILE A 434 11.63 13.50 11.64
C ILE A 434 11.23 14.60 10.67
N ARG A 435 10.17 14.36 9.88
CA ARG A 435 9.65 15.33 8.90
C ARG A 435 8.35 15.98 9.36
N ARG A 436 7.56 15.26 10.15
CA ARG A 436 6.22 15.67 10.57
C ARG A 436 6.08 15.60 12.08
N ALA A 437 5.18 16.40 12.61
CA ALA A 437 4.64 16.28 13.94
C ALA A 437 3.16 15.88 13.82
N GLY A 438 2.71 14.92 14.62
CA GLY A 438 1.29 14.59 14.75
C GLY A 438 0.84 14.77 16.18
N GLY A 439 -0.46 14.93 16.37
CA GLY A 439 -1.02 14.92 17.71
C GLY A 439 -2.51 14.71 17.80
N ILE A 440 -2.95 14.57 19.05
CA ILE A 440 -4.33 14.30 19.45
C ILE A 440 -4.67 15.29 20.56
N ALA A 441 -5.47 16.30 20.22
CA ALA A 441 -5.91 17.35 21.13
C ALA A 441 -7.33 17.07 21.63
N GLN A 442 -7.47 16.93 22.94
CA GLN A 442 -8.73 16.68 23.62
C GLN A 442 -9.15 17.92 24.40
N ASP A 443 -10.40 18.35 24.25
CA ASP A 443 -11.01 19.31 25.16
C ASP A 443 -11.26 18.64 26.52
N ILE A 444 -10.60 19.15 27.55
CA ILE A 444 -10.71 18.67 28.94
C ILE A 444 -11.42 19.70 29.83
N THR A 445 -12.05 20.71 29.23
CA THR A 445 -12.81 21.73 29.97
C THR A 445 -14.00 21.06 30.67
N GLN A 446 -13.91 20.87 31.99
CA GLN A 446 -14.99 20.29 32.82
C GLN A 446 -15.79 21.38 33.52
N HIS A 447 -17.13 21.35 33.37
CA HIS A 447 -18.05 22.15 34.18
C HIS A 447 -19.09 21.32 34.96
N ASP A 448 -19.24 20.01 34.70
CA ASP A 448 -20.25 19.16 35.34
C ASP A 448 -19.93 18.87 36.82
N GLY A 449 -20.72 19.43 37.73
CA GLY A 449 -20.74 19.07 39.16
C GLY A 449 -19.77 19.84 40.08
N SER A 450 -19.04 20.83 39.56
CA SER A 450 -18.22 21.71 40.41
C SER A 450 -19.11 22.66 41.21
N ILE A 451 -18.83 22.79 42.52
CA ILE A 451 -19.65 23.61 43.43
C ILE A 451 -19.16 25.06 43.48
N VAL A 452 -20.09 26.00 43.31
CA VAL A 452 -19.86 27.44 43.52
C VAL A 452 -20.69 27.94 44.69
N TYR A 453 -20.02 28.53 45.67
CA TYR A 453 -20.62 29.10 46.87
C TYR A 453 -20.83 30.61 46.68
N VAL A 454 -22.08 31.05 46.52
CA VAL A 454 -22.40 32.47 46.31
C VAL A 454 -22.80 33.10 47.63
N VAL A 455 -22.03 34.08 48.09
CA VAL A 455 -22.29 34.86 49.31
C VAL A 455 -22.68 36.28 48.93
N ASP A 456 -23.97 36.60 49.05
CA ASP A 456 -24.51 37.91 48.68
C ASP A 456 -25.71 38.28 49.57
N GLY A 457 -25.68 39.47 50.16
CA GLY A 457 -26.76 39.99 51.00
C GLY A 457 -28.03 40.40 50.24
N SER A 458 -27.98 40.57 48.92
CA SER A 458 -29.13 40.95 48.11
C SER A 458 -29.78 39.78 47.41
N ASP A 459 -31.09 39.66 47.57
CA ASP A 459 -31.89 38.63 46.90
C ASP A 459 -31.88 38.75 45.37
N THR A 460 -31.81 39.97 44.83
CA THR A 460 -31.84 40.19 43.37
C THR A 460 -30.53 39.76 42.71
N SER A 461 -29.40 40.30 43.17
CA SER A 461 -28.09 39.99 42.57
C SER A 461 -27.67 38.54 42.83
N ARG A 462 -28.02 37.98 43.98
CA ARG A 462 -27.80 36.56 44.28
C ARG A 462 -28.55 35.63 43.33
N LYS A 463 -29.79 35.99 42.92
CA LYS A 463 -30.56 35.21 41.93
C LYS A 463 -29.95 35.32 40.54
N GLU A 464 -29.49 36.49 40.13
CA GLU A 464 -28.83 36.72 38.83
C GLU A 464 -27.55 35.90 38.71
N ILE A 465 -26.66 35.98 39.71
CA ILE A 465 -25.41 35.19 39.76
C ILE A 465 -25.71 33.68 39.76
N CYS A 466 -26.71 33.25 40.53
CA CYS A 466 -27.11 31.84 40.60
C CYS A 466 -27.60 31.31 39.25
N LEU A 467 -28.48 32.05 38.57
CA LEU A 467 -29.02 31.67 37.25
C LEU A 467 -27.90 31.59 36.20
N LEU A 468 -26.98 32.55 36.21
CA LEU A 468 -25.85 32.57 35.29
C LEU A 468 -24.94 31.34 35.45
N LEU A 469 -24.55 31.02 36.69
CA LEU A 469 -23.65 29.90 36.98
C LEU A 469 -24.33 28.53 36.76
N GLN A 470 -25.61 28.39 37.14
CA GLN A 470 -26.36 27.16 36.88
C GLN A 470 -26.60 26.96 35.38
N GLY A 471 -26.76 28.03 34.61
CA GLY A 471 -26.96 27.99 33.16
C GLY A 471 -25.82 27.33 32.37
N VAL A 472 -24.61 27.29 32.94
CA VAL A 472 -23.42 26.65 32.35
C VAL A 472 -22.99 25.36 33.06
N GLY A 473 -23.80 24.84 34.00
CA GLY A 473 -23.61 23.51 34.59
C GLY A 473 -23.03 23.46 36.01
N TYR A 474 -22.76 24.61 36.66
CA TYR A 474 -22.25 24.61 38.04
C TYR A 474 -23.34 24.28 39.08
N GLU A 475 -22.97 23.54 40.15
CA GLU A 475 -23.84 23.38 41.32
C GLU A 475 -23.68 24.60 42.24
N VAL A 476 -24.73 25.42 42.37
CA VAL A 476 -24.64 26.68 43.13
C VAL A 476 -25.26 26.54 44.52
N LYS A 477 -24.51 26.89 45.57
CA LYS A 477 -24.97 26.97 46.96
C LYS A 477 -24.94 28.41 47.45
N VAL A 478 -26.09 28.95 47.81
CA VAL A 478 -26.27 30.38 48.12
C VAL A 478 -26.32 30.67 49.62
N PHE A 479 -25.71 31.78 50.03
CA PHE A 479 -25.69 32.26 51.41
C PHE A 479 -26.02 33.75 51.46
N ALA A 480 -27.01 34.11 52.29
CA ALA A 480 -27.45 35.50 52.45
C ALA A 480 -26.55 36.35 53.39
N SER A 481 -25.55 35.73 54.04
CA SER A 481 -24.68 36.41 55.00
C SER A 481 -23.32 35.73 55.09
N ALA A 482 -22.25 36.53 55.17
CA ALA A 482 -20.88 36.07 55.35
C ALA A 482 -20.67 35.32 56.68
N GLN A 483 -21.38 35.70 57.73
CA GLN A 483 -21.29 35.04 59.04
C GLN A 483 -21.81 33.60 58.98
N ARG A 484 -22.98 33.39 58.36
CA ARG A 484 -23.56 32.05 58.17
C ARG A 484 -22.70 31.16 57.29
N PHE A 485 -22.04 31.74 56.28
CA PHE A 485 -21.11 31.01 55.43
C PHE A 485 -19.88 30.54 56.23
N LEU A 486 -19.28 31.41 57.06
CA LEU A 486 -18.11 31.08 57.86
C LEU A 486 -18.36 29.99 58.92
N GLU A 487 -19.59 29.87 59.44
CA GLU A 487 -19.98 28.82 60.39
C GLU A 487 -19.90 27.41 59.77
N VAL A 488 -20.21 27.28 58.48
CA VAL A 488 -20.20 25.99 57.76
C VAL A 488 -18.95 25.76 56.91
N ALA A 489 -18.18 26.81 56.63
CA ALA A 489 -17.02 26.80 55.74
C ALA A 489 -16.01 25.64 55.97
N PRO A 490 -15.67 25.25 57.21
CA PRO A 490 -14.71 24.15 57.45
C PRO A 490 -15.20 22.77 57.00
N MET A 491 -16.50 22.60 56.78
CA MET A 491 -17.13 21.31 56.40
C MET A 491 -17.54 21.27 54.92
N LEU A 492 -17.27 22.33 54.17
CA LEU A 492 -17.62 22.41 52.76
C LEU A 492 -16.68 21.55 51.91
N VAL A 493 -17.23 20.97 50.85
CA VAL A 493 -16.42 20.28 49.84
C VAL A 493 -15.66 21.31 48.99
N PRO A 494 -14.57 20.91 48.30
CA PRO A 494 -13.83 21.80 47.42
C PRO A 494 -14.73 22.48 46.39
N GLY A 495 -14.51 23.78 46.16
CA GLY A 495 -15.31 24.62 45.28
C GLY A 495 -14.83 26.07 45.28
N CYS A 496 -15.49 26.94 44.54
CA CYS A 496 -15.14 28.36 44.44
C CYS A 496 -16.14 29.23 45.21
N VAL A 497 -15.67 30.26 45.92
CA VAL A 497 -16.53 31.22 46.62
C VAL A 497 -16.64 32.51 45.81
N VAL A 498 -17.86 32.93 45.50
CA VAL A 498 -18.17 34.24 44.90
C VAL A 498 -18.76 35.13 46.00
N LEU A 499 -18.01 36.12 46.44
CA LEU A 499 -18.39 37.07 47.48
C LEU A 499 -18.79 38.41 46.87
N ASN A 500 -20.07 38.76 46.93
CA ASN A 500 -20.56 40.05 46.47
C ASN A 500 -20.62 41.07 47.60
N VAL A 501 -19.87 42.16 47.47
CA VAL A 501 -19.73 43.25 48.45
C VAL A 501 -20.34 44.53 47.89
N ARG A 502 -21.37 45.05 48.54
CA ARG A 502 -22.06 46.29 48.14
C ARG A 502 -21.46 47.56 48.72
N THR A 503 -21.03 47.52 49.99
CA THR A 503 -20.42 48.65 50.68
C THR A 503 -19.10 48.21 51.35
N PRO A 504 -18.00 48.99 51.21
CA PRO A 504 -16.73 48.67 51.84
C PRO A 504 -16.76 49.04 53.34
N GLU A 505 -17.57 48.32 54.12
CA GLU A 505 -17.65 48.47 55.57
C GLU A 505 -16.59 47.64 56.30
N ALA A 506 -16.36 47.94 57.58
CA ALA A 506 -15.45 47.21 58.46
C ALA A 506 -15.98 45.78 58.70
N GLY A 507 -15.67 44.86 57.77
CA GLY A 507 -16.17 43.49 57.77
C GLY A 507 -16.39 42.88 56.38
N ALA A 508 -16.35 43.69 55.31
CA ALA A 508 -16.62 43.26 53.94
C ALA A 508 -15.71 42.12 53.43
N LEU A 509 -14.44 42.10 53.85
CA LEU A 509 -13.43 41.13 53.41
C LEU A 509 -13.12 40.05 54.47
N THR A 510 -14.06 39.79 55.38
CA THR A 510 -13.83 38.82 56.49
C THR A 510 -13.62 37.41 55.98
N ILE A 511 -14.35 36.98 54.95
CA ILE A 511 -14.22 35.63 54.36
C ILE A 511 -12.81 35.36 53.81
N PRO A 512 -12.28 36.16 52.86
CA PRO A 512 -10.93 35.90 52.33
C PRO A 512 -9.86 35.99 53.43
N ARG A 513 -10.00 36.89 54.42
CA ARG A 513 -9.06 37.01 55.56
C ARG A 513 -9.05 35.76 56.44
N GLU A 514 -10.23 35.25 56.82
CA GLU A 514 -10.35 34.04 57.63
C GLU A 514 -9.85 32.81 56.87
N PHE A 515 -10.13 32.72 55.57
CA PHE A 515 -9.67 31.60 54.74
C PHE A 515 -8.15 31.59 54.62
N LYS A 516 -7.54 32.76 54.44
CA LYS A 516 -6.09 32.94 54.45
C LYS A 516 -5.46 32.63 55.81
N ALA A 517 -6.07 33.08 56.91
CA ALA A 517 -5.57 32.83 58.27
C ALA A 517 -5.63 31.35 58.66
N ARG A 518 -6.71 30.66 58.27
CA ARG A 518 -6.94 29.24 58.58
C ARG A 518 -6.41 28.28 57.51
N ARG A 519 -5.85 28.80 56.41
CA ARG A 519 -5.36 28.03 55.25
C ARG A 519 -6.43 27.11 54.64
N LEU A 520 -7.67 27.59 54.55
CA LEU A 520 -8.76 26.86 53.89
C LEU A 520 -8.56 26.91 52.38
N SER A 521 -8.68 25.75 51.72
CA SER A 521 -8.39 25.56 50.29
C SER A 521 -9.62 25.84 49.41
N LEU A 522 -10.24 27.00 49.62
CA LEU A 522 -11.37 27.48 48.82
C LEU A 522 -11.02 28.86 48.26
N PRO A 523 -10.76 29.01 46.94
CA PRO A 523 -10.51 30.31 46.34
C PRO A 523 -11.72 31.23 46.49
N VAL A 524 -11.46 32.52 46.72
CA VAL A 524 -12.49 33.54 46.92
C VAL A 524 -12.37 34.60 45.83
N ILE A 525 -13.40 34.75 45.01
CA ILE A 525 -13.59 35.83 44.05
C ILE A 525 -14.43 36.91 44.72
N VAL A 526 -14.00 38.16 44.67
CA VAL A 526 -14.74 39.28 45.25
C VAL A 526 -15.35 40.13 44.14
N ILE A 527 -16.65 40.39 44.23
CA ILE A 527 -17.39 41.31 43.35
C ILE A 527 -17.69 42.57 44.17
N GLY A 528 -17.46 43.77 43.64
CA GLY A 528 -17.91 45.00 44.31
C GLY A 528 -17.61 46.28 43.55
N GLU A 529 -18.20 47.40 43.99
CA GLU A 529 -17.98 48.72 43.37
C GLU A 529 -16.60 49.27 43.80
N ALA A 530 -15.70 49.48 42.85
CA ALA A 530 -14.41 50.10 43.10
C ALA A 530 -14.51 51.61 43.43
N TYR A 531 -15.69 52.24 43.26
CA TYR A 531 -15.93 53.68 43.46
C TYR A 531 -14.84 54.58 42.84
N GLY A 532 -14.25 54.17 41.71
CA GLY A 532 -13.16 54.90 41.05
C GLY A 532 -11.83 54.94 41.81
N ASN A 533 -11.62 54.14 42.86
CA ASN A 533 -10.36 54.03 43.58
C ASN A 533 -9.86 52.57 43.63
N VAL A 534 -8.70 52.31 43.00
CA VAL A 534 -8.03 51.01 42.87
C VAL A 534 -7.70 50.35 44.23
N ASP A 535 -7.78 51.12 45.31
CA ASP A 535 -7.47 50.68 46.67
C ASP A 535 -8.32 49.49 47.16
N PHE A 536 -9.60 49.38 46.80
CA PHE A 536 -10.45 48.30 47.33
C PHE A 536 -10.12 46.93 46.71
N GLY A 537 -9.92 46.86 45.40
CA GLY A 537 -9.48 45.62 44.72
C GLY A 537 -8.13 45.14 45.25
N VAL A 538 -7.18 46.06 45.48
CA VAL A 538 -5.88 45.73 46.09
C VAL A 538 -6.05 45.22 47.54
N GLN A 539 -6.99 45.79 48.30
CA GLN A 539 -7.31 45.31 49.64
C GLN A 539 -7.95 43.91 49.63
N ALA A 540 -8.81 43.61 48.65
CA ALA A 540 -9.39 42.28 48.45
C ALA A 540 -8.31 41.23 48.15
N MET A 541 -7.39 41.53 47.24
CA MET A 541 -6.26 40.64 46.91
C MET A 541 -5.33 40.44 48.12
N LYS A 542 -4.99 41.52 48.85
CA LYS A 542 -4.20 41.42 50.10
C LYS A 542 -4.90 40.58 51.18
N ALA A 543 -6.22 40.66 51.25
CA ALA A 543 -7.05 39.87 52.16
C ALA A 543 -7.06 38.37 51.82
N GLY A 544 -6.71 37.98 50.59
CA GLY A 544 -6.65 36.58 50.16
C GLY A 544 -7.66 36.20 49.08
N ALA A 545 -8.32 37.17 48.44
CA ALA A 545 -9.07 36.92 47.22
C ALA A 545 -8.11 36.45 46.11
N VAL A 546 -8.59 35.54 45.26
CA VAL A 546 -7.85 35.09 44.07
C VAL A 546 -8.15 35.97 42.85
N ASP A 547 -9.28 36.66 42.88
CA ASP A 547 -9.68 37.60 41.83
C ASP A 547 -10.67 38.65 42.38
N PHE A 548 -10.78 39.77 41.67
CA PHE A 548 -11.67 40.88 41.97
C PHE A 548 -12.38 41.40 40.71
N LEU A 549 -13.71 41.43 40.74
CA LEU A 549 -14.56 41.94 39.66
C LEU A 549 -15.24 43.25 40.07
N ASP A 550 -14.98 44.31 39.29
CA ASP A 550 -15.61 45.61 39.48
C ASP A 550 -17.04 45.62 38.92
N THR A 551 -17.99 46.22 39.65
CA THR A 551 -19.37 46.35 39.17
C THR A 551 -19.59 47.68 38.42
N PRO A 552 -20.18 47.66 37.21
CA PRO A 552 -20.78 46.51 36.53
C PRO A 552 -19.75 45.62 35.81
N TYR A 553 -19.93 44.30 35.92
CA TYR A 553 -19.16 43.27 35.19
C TYR A 553 -20.04 42.59 34.13
N GLY A 554 -19.40 42.04 33.10
CA GLY A 554 -20.09 41.21 32.09
C GLY A 554 -20.33 39.78 32.58
N PRO A 555 -21.40 39.08 32.14
CA PRO A 555 -21.67 37.69 32.54
C PRO A 555 -20.48 36.74 32.34
N GLU A 556 -19.76 36.87 31.23
CA GLU A 556 -18.61 36.03 30.90
C GLU A 556 -17.43 36.24 31.85
N GLN A 557 -17.18 37.47 32.32
CA GLN A 557 -16.09 37.77 33.25
C GLN A 557 -16.22 37.00 34.57
N LEU A 558 -17.45 36.84 35.07
CA LEU A 558 -17.71 36.04 36.27
C LEU A 558 -17.51 34.55 36.00
N LEU A 559 -17.98 34.05 34.86
CA LEU A 559 -17.81 32.65 34.49
C LEU A 559 -16.33 32.27 34.33
N ASP A 560 -15.54 33.14 33.69
CA ASP A 560 -14.11 32.96 33.48
C ASP A 560 -13.34 32.97 34.79
N SER A 561 -13.64 33.93 35.67
CA SER A 561 -13.01 34.02 36.99
C SER A 561 -13.27 32.75 37.81
N VAL A 562 -14.52 32.26 37.79
CA VAL A 562 -14.91 31.01 38.47
C VAL A 562 -14.22 29.80 37.87
N ALA A 563 -14.16 29.69 36.54
CA ALA A 563 -13.49 28.58 35.86
C ALA A 563 -11.98 28.55 36.19
N SER A 564 -11.32 29.70 36.14
CA SER A 564 -9.90 29.86 36.49
C SER A 564 -9.62 29.48 37.96
N ALA A 565 -10.46 29.95 38.88
CA ALA A 565 -10.36 29.63 40.29
C ALA A 565 -10.53 28.12 40.55
N LEU A 566 -11.49 27.46 39.92
CA LEU A 566 -11.73 26.02 40.05
C LEU A 566 -10.61 25.18 39.42
N ALA A 567 -10.06 25.60 38.28
CA ALA A 567 -8.93 24.92 37.65
C ALA A 567 -7.66 24.93 38.54
N ALA A 568 -7.42 26.03 39.26
CA ALA A 568 -6.32 26.11 40.23
C ALA A 568 -6.48 25.11 41.39
N ILE A 569 -7.70 24.83 41.83
CA ILE A 569 -7.99 23.79 42.85
C ILE A 569 -7.63 22.41 42.31
N HIS A 570 -8.08 22.07 41.10
CA HIS A 570 -7.78 20.77 40.48
C HIS A 570 -6.27 20.57 40.32
N LYS A 571 -5.54 21.59 39.86
CA LYS A 571 -4.07 21.55 39.74
C LYS A 571 -3.36 21.32 41.08
N SER A 572 -3.86 21.94 42.16
CA SER A 572 -3.32 21.72 43.51
C SER A 572 -3.64 20.33 44.02
N ALA A 573 -4.88 19.85 43.82
CA ALA A 573 -5.32 18.52 44.24
C ALA A 573 -4.58 17.40 43.49
N GLU A 574 -4.36 17.56 42.18
CA GLU A 574 -3.55 16.64 41.38
C GLU A 574 -2.08 16.67 41.79
N SER A 575 -1.50 17.84 42.06
CA SER A 575 -0.13 17.96 42.58
C SER A 575 0.02 17.28 43.94
N ASP A 576 -0.97 17.42 44.82
CA ASP A 576 -1.02 16.74 46.11
C ASP A 576 -1.20 15.23 45.95
N GLN A 577 -2.02 14.78 45.00
CA GLN A 577 -2.25 13.36 44.72
C GLN A 577 -1.01 12.70 44.09
N ILE A 578 -0.32 13.40 43.19
CA ILE A 578 0.98 13.00 42.62
C ILE A 578 2.04 12.92 43.72
N GLY A 579 2.12 13.93 44.58
CA GLY A 579 3.01 13.95 45.74
C GLY A 579 2.71 12.79 46.72
N GLN A 580 1.44 12.52 47.00
CA GLN A 580 1.01 11.38 47.81
C GLN A 580 1.32 10.03 47.15
N ARG A 581 1.15 9.91 45.82
CA ARG A 581 1.50 8.70 45.07
C ARG A 581 3.00 8.43 45.14
N PHE A 582 3.84 9.45 44.92
CA PHE A 582 5.28 9.30 45.05
C PHE A 582 5.68 8.98 46.50
N LYS A 583 5.03 9.60 47.49
CA LYS A 583 5.22 9.25 48.90
C LYS A 583 4.87 7.79 49.20
N ALA A 584 3.80 7.25 48.61
CA ALA A 584 3.41 5.85 48.74
C ALA A 584 4.36 4.89 48.02
N GLN A 585 4.80 5.21 46.79
CA GLN A 585 5.78 4.42 46.05
C GLN A 585 7.13 4.37 46.74
N ILE A 586 7.56 5.51 47.28
CA ILE A 586 8.76 5.59 48.10
C ILE A 586 8.55 4.78 49.39
N ALA A 587 7.41 4.87 50.07
CA ALA A 587 7.08 4.03 51.23
C ALA A 587 7.25 2.53 50.95
N GLY A 588 6.91 2.07 49.73
CA GLY A 588 7.07 0.69 49.28
C GLY A 588 8.49 0.25 48.88
N LEU A 589 9.51 1.11 48.98
CA LEU A 589 10.91 0.70 48.81
C LEU A 589 11.38 -0.20 49.97
N SER A 590 12.15 -1.23 49.66
CA SER A 590 12.81 -2.05 50.68
C SER A 590 13.82 -1.22 51.49
N GLY A 591 14.17 -1.68 52.70
CA GLY A 591 15.12 -0.97 53.57
C GLY A 591 16.44 -0.63 52.85
N ARG A 592 16.98 -1.58 52.07
CA ARG A 592 18.21 -1.37 51.28
C ARG A 592 18.03 -0.41 50.09
N GLU A 593 16.86 -0.40 49.45
CA GLU A 593 16.57 0.57 48.39
C GLU A 593 16.41 1.99 48.95
N ARG A 594 15.84 2.13 50.15
CA ARG A 594 15.69 3.41 50.85
C ARG A 594 17.03 4.00 51.28
N GLU A 595 17.91 3.20 51.85
CA GLU A 595 19.29 3.60 52.18
C GLU A 595 20.09 4.05 50.94
N VAL A 596 19.92 3.36 49.80
CA VAL A 596 20.54 3.75 48.53
C VAL A 596 19.91 5.03 47.97
N LEU A 597 18.59 5.20 48.06
CA LEU A 597 17.91 6.43 47.66
C LEU A 597 18.40 7.63 48.48
N ASP A 598 18.54 7.50 49.80
CA ASP A 598 19.05 8.57 50.67
C ASP A 598 20.49 8.96 50.30
N GLY A 599 21.35 7.96 50.04
CA GLY A 599 22.70 8.18 49.55
C GLY A 599 22.76 8.90 48.19
N LEU A 600 21.83 8.60 47.29
CA LEU A 600 21.71 9.29 45.99
C LEU A 600 21.21 10.74 46.15
N LEU A 601 20.25 10.97 47.04
CA LEU A 601 19.71 12.32 47.33
C LEU A 601 20.74 13.21 48.05
N ALA A 602 21.65 12.61 48.82
CA ALA A 602 22.80 13.27 49.43
C ALA A 602 23.96 13.55 48.43
N GLY A 603 23.82 13.15 47.17
CA GLY A 603 24.83 13.37 46.12
C GLY A 603 25.96 12.34 46.12
N GLY A 604 25.79 11.20 46.79
CA GLY A 604 26.76 10.11 46.80
C GLY A 604 26.93 9.45 45.43
N THR A 605 28.16 9.06 45.11
CA THR A 605 28.47 8.18 43.97
C THR A 605 28.20 6.72 44.32
N ASN A 606 28.09 5.84 43.32
CA ASN A 606 27.93 4.40 43.55
C ASN A 606 29.04 3.84 44.47
N LYS A 607 30.27 4.37 44.37
CA LYS A 607 31.42 3.94 45.21
C LYS A 607 31.32 4.41 46.65
N THR A 608 30.87 5.66 46.88
CA THR A 608 30.75 6.21 48.24
C THR A 608 29.57 5.57 48.97
N ILE A 609 28.42 5.42 48.29
CA ILE A 609 27.23 4.74 48.85
C ILE A 609 27.55 3.27 49.18
N ALA A 610 28.30 2.59 48.30
CA ALA A 610 28.71 1.20 48.53
C ALA A 610 29.58 1.03 49.78
N ARG A 611 30.54 1.96 49.99
CA ARG A 611 31.40 1.97 51.17
C ARG A 611 30.59 2.24 52.45
N ASP A 612 29.68 3.20 52.40
CA ASP A 612 28.91 3.63 53.57
C ASP A 612 27.85 2.59 53.98
N LEU A 613 27.38 1.76 53.03
CA LEU A 613 26.41 0.68 53.27
C LEU A 613 27.02 -0.73 53.41
N ASP A 614 28.35 -0.85 53.33
CA ASP A 614 29.11 -2.11 53.33
C ASP A 614 28.63 -3.14 52.30
N ILE A 615 28.44 -2.68 51.06
CA ILE A 615 28.01 -3.51 49.91
C ILE A 615 28.87 -3.24 48.68
N SER A 616 28.77 -4.08 47.65
CA SER A 616 29.52 -3.85 46.40
C SER A 616 28.94 -2.67 45.60
N PRO A 617 29.76 -1.89 44.86
CA PRO A 617 29.27 -0.87 43.92
C PRO A 617 28.26 -1.39 42.89
N ARG A 618 28.44 -2.65 42.46
CA ARG A 618 27.53 -3.34 41.54
C ARG A 618 26.16 -3.62 42.18
N THR A 619 26.13 -3.84 43.50
CA THR A 619 24.88 -3.98 44.27
C THR A 619 24.14 -2.64 44.36
N VAL A 620 24.86 -1.53 44.57
CA VAL A 620 24.28 -0.18 44.53
C VAL A 620 23.70 0.16 43.16
N GLU A 621 24.39 -0.21 42.07
CA GLU A 621 23.88 -0.05 40.70
C GLU A 621 22.58 -0.82 40.47
N ALA A 622 22.49 -2.06 40.96
CA ALA A 622 21.27 -2.86 40.85
C ALA A 622 20.11 -2.31 41.68
N HIS A 623 20.37 -1.74 42.85
CA HIS A 623 19.32 -1.06 43.64
C HIS A 623 18.92 0.27 42.99
N ARG A 624 19.87 1.07 42.51
CA ARG A 624 19.60 2.31 41.78
C ARG A 624 18.75 2.05 40.54
N ALA A 625 19.07 1.04 39.74
CA ALA A 625 18.28 0.67 38.57
C ALA A 625 16.83 0.32 38.94
N ARG A 626 16.62 -0.48 39.99
CA ARG A 626 15.28 -0.82 40.49
C ARG A 626 14.52 0.37 41.07
N ILE A 627 15.20 1.29 41.76
CA ILE A 627 14.60 2.52 42.28
C ILE A 627 14.14 3.40 41.12
N MET A 628 14.99 3.58 40.10
CA MET A 628 14.68 4.35 38.90
C MET A 628 13.48 3.76 38.15
N GLU A 629 13.46 2.45 37.95
CA GLU A 629 12.33 1.73 37.34
C GLU A 629 11.04 1.87 38.15
N ARG A 630 11.10 1.60 39.47
CA ARG A 630 9.92 1.58 40.35
C ARG A 630 9.33 2.97 40.58
N LEU A 631 10.15 4.02 40.53
CA LEU A 631 9.71 5.41 40.63
C LEU A 631 9.49 6.07 39.25
N GLY A 632 9.77 5.36 38.15
CA GLY A 632 9.62 5.87 36.79
C GLY A 632 10.60 6.98 36.39
N ALA A 633 11.70 7.16 37.13
CA ALA A 633 12.72 8.16 36.84
C ALA A 633 13.68 7.67 35.75
N ARG A 634 13.94 8.50 34.74
CA ARG A 634 14.89 8.24 33.64
C ARG A 634 16.25 8.88 33.91
N SER A 635 16.33 9.85 34.82
CA SER A 635 17.57 10.50 35.24
C SER A 635 17.68 10.75 36.75
N LEU A 636 18.90 10.97 37.27
CA LEU A 636 19.12 11.33 38.67
C LEU A 636 18.47 12.69 39.06
N PRO A 637 18.52 13.75 38.22
CA PRO A 637 17.78 14.98 38.50
C PRO A 637 16.26 14.78 38.62
N GLU A 638 15.69 13.92 37.78
CA GLU A 638 14.27 13.57 37.82
C GLU A 638 13.92 12.78 39.10
N LEU A 639 14.78 11.84 39.50
CA LEU A 639 14.64 11.14 40.78
C LEU A 639 14.65 12.11 41.98
N VAL A 640 15.48 13.16 41.93
CA VAL A 640 15.51 14.22 42.96
C VAL A 640 14.21 15.02 42.95
N GLN A 641 13.66 15.37 41.78
CA GLN A 641 12.38 16.06 41.68
C GLN A 641 11.22 15.23 42.25
N ILE A 642 11.20 13.92 41.96
CA ILE A 642 10.22 12.97 42.52
C ILE A 642 10.31 12.91 44.05
N ALA A 643 11.53 12.85 44.59
CA ALA A 643 11.73 12.84 46.04
C ALA A 643 11.30 14.14 46.71
N VAL A 644 11.57 15.29 46.08
CA VAL A 644 11.13 16.61 46.56
C VAL A 644 9.60 16.72 46.53
N ALA A 645 8.96 16.27 45.45
CA ALA A 645 7.50 16.23 45.33
C ALA A 645 6.84 15.30 46.37
N ALA A 646 7.54 14.24 46.80
CA ALA A 646 7.10 13.36 47.89
C ALA A 646 7.34 13.93 49.31
N GLY A 647 7.97 15.10 49.42
CA GLY A 647 8.26 15.77 50.69
C GLY A 647 9.52 15.27 51.41
N LEU A 648 10.43 14.57 50.74
CA LEU A 648 11.73 14.20 51.30
C LEU A 648 12.69 15.40 51.23
N GLN A 649 13.19 15.83 52.39
CA GLN A 649 14.23 16.86 52.46
C GLN A 649 15.60 16.25 52.22
N ARG A 650 16.48 16.99 51.53
CA ARG A 650 17.91 16.65 51.46
C ARG A 650 18.51 16.72 52.86
N SER A 651 18.92 15.58 53.41
CA SER A 651 19.71 15.54 54.64
C SER A 651 21.10 16.14 54.37
N ALA A 652 21.34 17.33 54.88
CA ALA A 652 22.68 17.92 54.91
C ALA A 652 23.41 17.47 56.19
N SER A 653 24.36 16.53 56.08
CA SER A 653 25.57 16.38 56.94
C SER A 653 26.27 15.02 56.68
N GLY A 654 27.60 14.88 56.74
CA GLY A 654 28.60 15.81 57.23
C GLY A 654 30.05 15.45 56.87
N SER A 655 30.83 16.50 56.69
CA SER A 655 32.23 16.59 57.09
C SER A 655 32.35 16.33 58.60
N GLY A 656 33.14 15.33 59.00
CA GLY A 656 33.36 14.99 60.41
C GLY A 656 34.53 14.04 60.59
N GLY A 657 35.73 14.45 60.17
CA GLY A 657 36.95 13.86 60.69
C GLY A 657 37.14 14.32 62.14
N SER A 658 37.29 13.38 63.08
CA SER A 658 37.88 13.68 64.38
C SER A 658 39.38 13.41 64.35
N PRO A 659 40.22 14.29 64.93
CA PRO A 659 41.66 14.14 64.94
C PRO A 659 42.10 13.29 66.14
N HIS A 660 42.69 12.13 65.86
CA HIS A 660 43.98 11.64 66.40
C HIS A 660 44.22 10.20 65.97
#